data_AF-A0A1V2LRL6-F1
#
_entry.id   AF-A0A1V2LRL6-F1
#
_cell.length_a   1.000
_cell.length_b   1.000
_cell.length_c   1.000
_cell.angle_alpha   90.00
_cell.angle_beta   90.00
_cell.angle_gamma   90.00
#
_symmetry.space_group_name_H-M   'P 1'
#
loop_
_entity.id
_entity.type
_entity.pdbx_description
1 polymer ?
#
loop_
_entity_poly.entity_id
_entity_poly.type
_entity_poly.pdbx_seq_one_letter_code
_entity_poly.pdbx_strand_id
1 'polypeptide(L)'
;MIIENWKILNSFFKQENGNSLKGKSKAIENKKRFMMGLFKAFNLKITDYTSGKLYSSLINNMLKTFDLVDASELILKSCEANTNYIASYAWIHNTGRVKKEHVLRILSNFGNQEYMSCTSYNLQIATAQYIVILLLHLCDEDIHKVSTSKQFLDTVSNRLESKLVKLRDLGMFIADFIYTKLNDKEMFNIPDYSKRKALFMSPLMELQKEFADVEFKSIDDVVCTIRSYRSITLVQSEETQLVDEKPLMVDIRCDSDASDSDLDDPSVERKVHVTKPVFLKDLLHYLLSDPQKDKTAFEKRGIAFSIGIEMVRIKKGMPELTFYITRLIDAALDMDSTGFPLRSNNKLTDNEVDSAFNSWKLSFMIALCTSDFENAIDYLLKMFLKQDWSISTRIKVLTCIGLSCRELSGKHDDFIWGKGDLQKVKPKNLRGPGHEAFLRLDSKELNGRGIVDVALEEREKKMIDALEAVGIGEGKVVRRSRKLELDKQDNTKNNTVHTTFINKKLSKLYFSMVALWEDVNILTHGTGFNVGSMSEHLNSHYVNMLSMIYSCAVPSCTVLVDMSIEQIKILIGVSKSIQTISCTEFPSLLYEALVNGVKSLLMGNDRMFSVLKSNAPVEINTLFESFAQVSAMAPSMEEHTKMLSVSVLEHLRQYCLGY
;
A
#
# COMPACT_ATOMS: atom_id res chain seq x y z
N MET A 1 5.44 1.36 -30.74
CA MET A 1 4.97 0.03 -30.24
C MET A 1 3.50 0.00 -29.82
N ILE A 2 3.05 0.48 -28.64
CA ILE A 2 1.64 0.31 -28.19
C ILE A 2 0.62 0.98 -29.14
N ILE A 3 0.91 2.20 -29.62
CA ILE A 3 0.03 2.95 -30.53
C ILE A 3 0.06 2.38 -31.96
N GLU A 4 1.20 1.85 -32.41
CA GLU A 4 1.31 1.13 -33.69
C GLU A 4 0.54 -0.19 -33.66
N ASN A 5 0.63 -0.93 -32.55
CA ASN A 5 -0.18 -2.12 -32.33
C ASN A 5 -1.67 -1.78 -32.31
N TRP A 6 -2.08 -0.64 -31.73
CA TRP A 6 -3.47 -0.16 -31.78
C TRP A 6 -3.92 0.15 -33.22
N LYS A 7 -3.10 0.81 -34.05
CA LYS A 7 -3.44 1.07 -35.46
C LYS A 7 -3.63 -0.22 -36.26
N ILE A 8 -2.74 -1.20 -36.05
CA ILE A 8 -2.82 -2.53 -36.68
C ILE A 8 -4.08 -3.28 -36.23
N LEU A 9 -4.37 -3.31 -34.93
CA LEU A 9 -5.58 -3.95 -34.40
C LEU A 9 -6.88 -3.25 -34.81
N ASN A 10 -6.90 -1.92 -34.90
CA ASN A 10 -8.08 -1.19 -35.36
C ASN A 10 -8.36 -1.46 -36.85
N SER A 11 -7.32 -1.74 -37.65
CA SER A 11 -7.47 -2.23 -39.02
C SER A 11 -8.01 -3.68 -39.07
N PHE A 12 -7.54 -4.54 -38.17
CA PHE A 12 -8.00 -5.92 -38.01
C PHE A 12 -9.50 -6.00 -37.62
N PHE A 13 -9.92 -5.22 -36.63
CA PHE A 13 -11.33 -5.19 -36.20
C PHE A 13 -12.27 -4.51 -37.22
N LYS A 14 -11.76 -3.62 -38.09
CA LYS A 14 -12.55 -3.09 -39.22
C LYS A 14 -12.86 -4.16 -40.26
N GLN A 15 -11.95 -5.13 -40.47
CA GLN A 15 -12.14 -6.24 -41.41
C GLN A 15 -13.14 -7.30 -40.88
N GLU A 16 -13.16 -7.59 -39.58
CA GLU A 16 -14.08 -8.58 -39.00
C GLU A 16 -15.56 -8.13 -38.93
N ASN A 17 -15.85 -6.82 -38.94
CA ASN A 17 -17.22 -6.29 -38.89
C ASN A 17 -18.08 -6.62 -40.13
N GLY A 18 -17.51 -7.23 -41.17
CA GLY A 18 -18.21 -7.65 -42.37
C GLY A 18 -19.03 -8.95 -42.25
N ASN A 19 -18.72 -9.86 -41.32
CA ASN A 19 -19.23 -11.23 -41.36
C ASN A 19 -20.00 -11.69 -40.11
N SER A 20 -21.33 -11.86 -40.27
CA SER A 20 -22.30 -12.46 -39.35
C SER A 20 -22.55 -11.79 -37.97
N LEU A 21 -23.81 -11.77 -37.52
CA LEU A 21 -24.25 -11.18 -36.25
C LEU A 21 -23.60 -11.82 -35.01
N LYS A 22 -23.31 -13.13 -35.03
CA LYS A 22 -22.65 -13.84 -33.91
C LYS A 22 -21.14 -13.51 -33.81
N GLY A 23 -20.49 -13.29 -34.95
CA GLY A 23 -19.09 -12.82 -34.99
C GLY A 23 -18.91 -11.43 -34.41
N LYS A 24 -19.87 -10.53 -34.69
CA LYS A 24 -19.86 -9.14 -34.19
C LYS A 24 -19.86 -9.04 -32.66
N SER A 25 -20.68 -9.82 -31.95
CA SER A 25 -20.73 -9.77 -30.48
C SER A 25 -19.42 -10.25 -29.84
N LYS A 26 -18.82 -11.31 -30.39
CA LYS A 26 -17.55 -11.87 -29.89
C LYS A 26 -16.37 -10.94 -30.20
N ALA A 27 -16.38 -10.29 -31.37
CA ALA A 27 -15.41 -9.28 -31.75
C ALA A 27 -15.49 -8.04 -30.84
N ILE A 28 -16.69 -7.57 -30.50
CA ILE A 28 -16.91 -6.47 -29.56
C ILE A 28 -16.36 -6.82 -28.17
N GLU A 29 -16.62 -8.01 -27.66
CA GLU A 29 -16.14 -8.43 -26.34
C GLU A 29 -14.61 -8.58 -26.28
N ASN A 30 -14.00 -9.14 -27.32
CA ASN A 30 -12.54 -9.22 -27.45
C ASN A 30 -11.92 -7.82 -27.53
N LYS A 31 -12.55 -6.92 -28.27
CA LYS A 31 -12.15 -5.51 -28.35
C LYS A 31 -12.26 -4.83 -26.98
N LYS A 32 -13.35 -5.05 -26.21
CA LYS A 32 -13.50 -4.55 -24.83
C LYS A 32 -12.37 -5.04 -23.92
N ARG A 33 -12.06 -6.34 -23.92
CA ARG A 33 -10.97 -6.91 -23.09
C ARG A 33 -9.61 -6.34 -23.43
N PHE A 34 -9.32 -6.19 -24.73
CA PHE A 34 -8.08 -5.59 -25.19
C PHE A 34 -7.95 -4.13 -24.74
N MET A 35 -9.02 -3.34 -24.94
CA MET A 35 -9.05 -1.93 -24.53
C MET A 35 -8.91 -1.78 -23.01
N MET A 36 -9.52 -2.66 -22.22
CA MET A 36 -9.37 -2.68 -20.77
C MET A 36 -7.91 -2.96 -20.35
N GLY A 37 -7.21 -3.86 -21.05
CA GLY A 37 -5.77 -4.08 -20.84
C GLY A 37 -4.93 -2.85 -21.20
N LEU A 38 -5.30 -2.16 -22.28
CA LEU A 38 -4.59 -0.97 -22.75
C LEU A 38 -4.78 0.21 -21.80
N PHE A 39 -6.01 0.48 -21.31
CA PHE A 39 -6.28 1.52 -20.32
C PHE A 39 -5.50 1.29 -19.02
N LYS A 40 -5.47 0.06 -18.51
CA LYS A 40 -4.67 -0.29 -17.32
C LYS A 40 -3.17 -0.01 -17.56
N ALA A 41 -2.65 -0.31 -18.75
CA ALA A 41 -1.25 -0.05 -19.08
C ALA A 41 -0.91 1.45 -19.22
N PHE A 42 -1.87 2.29 -19.64
CA PHE A 42 -1.69 3.73 -19.74
C PHE A 42 -1.85 4.45 -18.39
N ASN A 43 -2.81 4.03 -17.56
CA ASN A 43 -3.02 4.62 -16.23
C ASN A 43 -1.78 4.53 -15.33
N LEU A 44 -0.98 3.46 -15.45
CA LEU A 44 0.27 3.27 -14.69
C LEU A 44 1.41 4.26 -15.04
N LYS A 45 1.24 5.11 -16.07
CA LYS A 45 2.34 5.94 -16.62
C LYS A 45 2.07 7.44 -16.64
N ILE A 46 0.93 7.89 -16.14
CA ILE A 46 0.48 9.28 -16.31
C ILE A 46 0.37 9.91 -14.92
N THR A 47 1.37 10.71 -14.52
CA THR A 47 1.44 11.35 -13.19
C THR A 47 1.25 12.87 -13.20
N ASP A 48 1.24 13.54 -14.37
CA ASP A 48 1.34 15.01 -14.42
C ASP A 48 0.13 15.69 -15.10
N TYR A 49 -0.34 16.80 -14.56
CA TYR A 49 -1.55 17.53 -14.99
C TYR A 49 -1.56 17.98 -16.47
N THR A 50 -0.40 18.34 -17.03
CA THR A 50 -0.24 18.73 -18.45
C THR A 50 -0.56 17.60 -19.44
N SER A 51 -0.62 16.36 -18.96
CA SER A 51 -0.99 15.18 -19.71
C SER A 51 -2.50 14.92 -19.76
N GLY A 52 -3.33 15.64 -18.99
CA GLY A 52 -4.80 15.46 -18.97
C GLY A 52 -5.47 15.72 -20.33
N LYS A 53 -5.00 16.72 -21.09
CA LYS A 53 -5.47 17.03 -22.46
C LYS A 53 -5.05 15.99 -23.51
N LEU A 54 -3.84 15.42 -23.35
CA LEU A 54 -3.34 14.35 -24.23
C LEU A 54 -4.01 13.01 -23.90
N TYR A 55 -4.20 12.71 -22.62
CA TYR A 55 -4.90 11.54 -22.11
C TYR A 55 -6.38 11.55 -22.54
N SER A 56 -7.05 12.69 -22.39
CA SER A 56 -8.43 12.88 -22.87
C SER A 56 -8.54 12.73 -24.39
N SER A 57 -7.62 13.31 -25.17
CA SER A 57 -7.59 13.12 -26.63
C SER A 57 -7.34 11.67 -27.05
N LEU A 58 -6.50 10.94 -26.32
CA LEU A 58 -6.26 9.51 -26.53
C LEU A 58 -7.52 8.68 -26.21
N ILE A 59 -8.10 8.86 -25.03
CA ILE A 59 -9.32 8.16 -24.58
C ILE A 59 -10.46 8.41 -25.55
N ASN A 60 -10.65 9.67 -25.95
CA ASN A 60 -11.71 10.06 -26.86
C ASN A 60 -11.60 9.33 -28.21
N ASN A 61 -10.42 9.32 -28.81
CA ASN A 61 -10.16 8.60 -30.05
C ASN A 61 -10.33 7.07 -29.92
N MET A 62 -9.96 6.53 -28.77
CA MET A 62 -10.08 5.12 -28.42
C MET A 62 -11.53 4.66 -28.21
N LEU A 63 -12.36 5.51 -27.60
CA LEU A 63 -13.74 5.21 -27.24
C LEU A 63 -14.77 5.66 -28.28
N LYS A 64 -14.37 6.39 -29.33
CA LYS A 64 -15.23 6.85 -30.43
C LYS A 64 -16.04 5.74 -31.12
N THR A 65 -15.60 4.49 -30.99
CA THR A 65 -16.21 3.32 -31.63
C THR A 65 -17.14 2.51 -30.72
N PHE A 66 -17.33 2.93 -29.46
CA PHE A 66 -18.18 2.26 -28.48
C PHE A 66 -19.45 3.07 -28.20
N ASP A 67 -20.55 2.38 -27.94
CA ASP A 67 -21.79 3.01 -27.46
C ASP A 67 -21.64 3.49 -26.02
N LEU A 68 -22.51 4.43 -25.61
CA LEU A 68 -22.52 5.07 -24.29
C LEU A 68 -22.47 4.09 -23.11
N VAL A 69 -23.22 2.99 -23.20
CA VAL A 69 -23.26 1.96 -22.16
C VAL A 69 -21.92 1.24 -22.06
N ASP A 70 -21.35 0.85 -23.19
CA ASP A 70 -20.10 0.10 -23.26
C ASP A 70 -18.90 0.94 -22.85
N ALA A 71 -18.88 2.21 -23.26
CA ALA A 71 -17.88 3.18 -22.85
C ALA A 71 -17.94 3.45 -21.33
N SER A 72 -19.15 3.61 -20.77
CA SER A 72 -19.35 3.82 -19.33
C SER A 72 -18.81 2.65 -18.50
N GLU A 73 -19.08 1.42 -18.94
CA GLU A 73 -18.62 0.21 -18.28
C GLU A 73 -17.09 0.07 -18.36
N LEU A 74 -16.50 0.38 -19.51
CA LEU A 74 -15.05 0.37 -19.70
C LEU A 74 -14.38 1.41 -18.81
N ILE A 75 -14.84 2.66 -18.79
CA ILE A 75 -14.22 3.72 -18.00
C ILE A 75 -14.29 3.37 -16.50
N LEU A 76 -15.48 3.03 -15.99
CA LEU A 76 -15.69 2.73 -14.57
C LEU A 76 -14.94 1.49 -14.08
N LYS A 77 -14.69 0.50 -14.94
CA LYS A 77 -13.96 -0.74 -14.59
C LYS A 77 -12.46 -0.71 -14.85
N SER A 78 -11.98 0.18 -15.73
CA SER A 78 -10.59 0.12 -16.22
C SER A 78 -9.71 1.27 -15.77
N CYS A 79 -10.29 2.40 -15.36
CA CYS A 79 -9.53 3.57 -14.94
C CYS A 79 -9.47 3.70 -13.41
N GLU A 80 -8.36 4.27 -12.91
CA GLU A 80 -8.16 4.49 -11.48
C GLU A 80 -9.12 5.56 -10.96
N ALA A 81 -9.46 5.50 -9.67
CA ALA A 81 -10.48 6.38 -9.08
C ALA A 81 -10.22 7.88 -9.34
N ASN A 82 -8.95 8.29 -9.42
CA ASN A 82 -8.53 9.67 -9.63
C ASN A 82 -8.51 10.12 -11.11
N THR A 83 -8.59 9.20 -12.08
CA THR A 83 -8.58 9.53 -13.52
C THR A 83 -9.91 9.23 -14.22
N ASN A 84 -10.80 8.48 -13.56
CA ASN A 84 -12.14 8.10 -14.03
C ASN A 84 -13.00 9.29 -14.45
N TYR A 85 -13.06 10.32 -13.61
CA TYR A 85 -13.94 11.47 -13.83
C TYR A 85 -13.44 12.35 -14.99
N ILE A 86 -12.11 12.51 -15.15
CA ILE A 86 -11.48 13.21 -16.28
C ILE A 86 -11.76 12.48 -17.60
N ALA A 87 -11.57 11.17 -17.62
CA ALA A 87 -11.83 10.34 -18.81
C ALA A 87 -13.30 10.36 -19.22
N SER A 88 -14.19 10.30 -18.22
CA SER A 88 -15.64 10.40 -18.40
C SER A 88 -16.05 11.74 -18.97
N TYR A 89 -15.56 12.84 -18.40
CA TYR A 89 -15.88 14.19 -18.84
C TYR A 89 -15.42 14.41 -20.28
N ALA A 90 -14.16 14.09 -20.60
CA ALA A 90 -13.60 14.25 -21.93
C ALA A 90 -14.38 13.50 -23.02
N TRP A 91 -14.78 12.26 -22.75
CA TRP A 91 -15.50 11.44 -23.71
C TRP A 91 -16.95 11.92 -23.91
N ILE A 92 -17.65 12.30 -22.82
CA ILE A 92 -19.02 12.83 -22.90
C ILE A 92 -19.03 14.18 -23.61
N HIS A 93 -18.10 15.09 -23.28
CA HIS A 93 -17.99 16.41 -23.88
C HIS A 93 -17.80 16.32 -25.40
N ASN A 94 -16.96 15.40 -25.89
CA ASN A 94 -16.74 15.24 -27.32
C ASN A 94 -17.90 14.53 -28.05
N THR A 95 -18.55 13.57 -27.39
CA THR A 95 -19.64 12.82 -28.05
C THR A 95 -20.96 13.57 -28.05
N GLY A 96 -21.17 14.49 -27.09
CA GLY A 96 -22.35 15.35 -26.98
C GLY A 96 -23.68 14.60 -26.85
N ARG A 97 -23.65 13.28 -26.63
CA ARG A 97 -24.82 12.39 -26.71
C ARG A 97 -25.09 11.75 -25.36
N VAL A 98 -25.75 12.49 -24.48
CA VAL A 98 -26.32 11.93 -23.25
C VAL A 98 -27.82 11.76 -23.43
N LYS A 99 -28.32 10.55 -23.14
CA LYS A 99 -29.76 10.26 -23.15
C LYS A 99 -30.27 10.09 -21.72
N LYS A 100 -31.45 10.62 -21.42
CA LYS A 100 -32.08 10.49 -20.10
C LYS A 100 -32.22 9.03 -19.65
N GLU A 101 -32.51 8.09 -20.58
CA GLU A 101 -32.70 6.67 -20.23
C GLU A 101 -31.41 6.05 -19.67
N HIS A 102 -30.24 6.54 -20.10
CA HIS A 102 -28.96 6.08 -19.60
C HIS A 102 -28.71 6.58 -18.16
N VAL A 103 -29.04 7.85 -17.88
CA VAL A 103 -28.96 8.44 -16.55
C VAL A 103 -29.85 7.66 -15.56
N LEU A 104 -31.10 7.39 -15.95
CA LEU A 104 -32.05 6.64 -15.13
C LEU A 104 -31.58 5.20 -14.85
N ARG A 105 -30.96 4.54 -15.84
CA ARG A 105 -30.40 3.19 -15.66
C ARG A 105 -29.27 3.18 -14.64
N ILE A 106 -28.36 4.16 -14.71
CA ILE A 106 -27.23 4.25 -13.79
C ILE A 106 -27.69 4.62 -12.38
N LEU A 107 -28.65 5.56 -12.25
CA LEU A 107 -29.27 5.88 -10.98
C LEU A 107 -29.89 4.64 -10.33
N SER A 108 -30.68 3.86 -11.09
CA SER A 108 -31.29 2.63 -10.58
C SER A 108 -30.27 1.61 -10.06
N ASN A 109 -29.12 1.45 -10.73
CA ASN A 109 -28.04 0.59 -10.24
C ASN A 109 -27.35 1.19 -9.01
N PHE A 110 -27.10 2.51 -9.03
CA PHE A 110 -26.44 3.23 -7.95
C PHE A 110 -27.25 3.22 -6.65
N GLY A 111 -28.58 3.25 -6.74
CA GLY A 111 -29.52 3.16 -5.62
C GLY A 111 -29.89 1.74 -5.18
N ASN A 112 -29.40 0.70 -5.86
CA ASN A 112 -29.70 -0.69 -5.49
C ASN A 112 -28.97 -1.07 -4.19
N GLN A 113 -29.72 -1.62 -3.21
CA GLN A 113 -29.18 -2.03 -1.91
C GLN A 113 -28.06 -3.08 -2.03
N GLU A 114 -28.16 -4.02 -2.98
CA GLU A 114 -27.13 -5.04 -3.24
C GLU A 114 -25.85 -4.39 -3.79
N TYR A 115 -26.00 -3.43 -4.71
CA TYR A 115 -24.87 -2.64 -5.22
C TYR A 115 -24.19 -1.85 -4.10
N MET A 116 -24.97 -1.22 -3.23
CA MET A 116 -24.46 -0.46 -2.08
C MET A 116 -23.68 -1.34 -1.09
N SER A 117 -24.10 -2.59 -0.88
CA SER A 117 -23.44 -3.52 0.04
C SER A 117 -22.21 -4.22 -0.55
N CYS A 118 -22.19 -4.48 -1.86
CA CYS A 118 -21.16 -5.31 -2.50
C CYS A 118 -20.07 -4.51 -3.23
N THR A 119 -20.22 -3.18 -3.33
CA THR A 119 -19.31 -2.33 -4.13
C THR A 119 -18.42 -1.47 -3.23
N SER A 120 -17.14 -1.32 -3.59
CA SER A 120 -16.21 -0.48 -2.83
C SER A 120 -16.60 1.00 -2.84
N TYR A 121 -16.30 1.72 -1.76
CA TYR A 121 -16.61 3.15 -1.63
C TYR A 121 -16.01 4.00 -2.77
N ASN A 122 -14.79 3.69 -3.20
CA ASN A 122 -14.12 4.41 -4.30
C ASN A 122 -14.86 4.27 -5.64
N LEU A 123 -15.39 3.08 -5.94
CA LEU A 123 -16.17 2.86 -7.15
C LEU A 123 -17.55 3.53 -7.05
N GLN A 124 -18.13 3.60 -5.84
CA GLN A 124 -19.35 4.36 -5.60
C GLN A 124 -19.14 5.88 -5.77
N ILE A 125 -18.01 6.44 -5.32
CA ILE A 125 -17.61 7.83 -5.61
C ILE A 125 -17.47 8.05 -7.11
N ALA A 126 -16.73 7.20 -7.81
CA ALA A 126 -16.52 7.33 -9.26
C ALA A 126 -17.85 7.27 -10.03
N THR A 127 -18.78 6.42 -9.58
CA THR A 127 -20.13 6.33 -10.16
C THR A 127 -20.93 7.61 -9.89
N ALA A 128 -20.86 8.16 -8.68
CA ALA A 128 -21.53 9.42 -8.34
C ALA A 128 -20.98 10.60 -9.17
N GLN A 129 -19.65 10.69 -9.32
CA GLN A 129 -19.01 11.69 -10.19
C GLN A 129 -19.45 11.52 -11.65
N TYR A 130 -19.51 10.27 -12.14
CA TYR A 130 -20.01 9.98 -13.48
C TYR A 130 -21.45 10.44 -13.68
N ILE A 131 -22.34 10.19 -12.71
CA ILE A 131 -23.73 10.67 -12.74
C ILE A 131 -23.77 12.20 -12.83
N VAL A 132 -22.98 12.92 -12.03
CA VAL A 132 -22.92 14.39 -12.09
C VAL A 132 -22.43 14.87 -13.45
N ILE A 133 -21.42 14.23 -14.05
CA ILE A 133 -20.94 14.55 -15.40
C ILE A 133 -22.03 14.34 -16.46
N LEU A 134 -22.81 13.26 -16.35
CA LEU A 134 -23.94 13.03 -17.25
C LEU A 134 -25.02 14.11 -17.10
N LEU A 135 -25.33 14.52 -15.86
CA LEU A 135 -26.31 15.57 -15.57
C LEU A 135 -25.84 16.97 -16.01
N LEU A 136 -24.52 17.23 -16.01
CA LEU A 136 -23.96 18.46 -16.58
C LEU A 136 -24.27 18.59 -18.07
N HIS A 137 -24.24 17.49 -18.81
CA HIS A 137 -24.45 17.44 -20.26
C HIS A 137 -25.90 17.13 -20.68
N LEU A 138 -26.82 17.05 -19.71
CA LEU A 138 -28.26 16.86 -19.96
C LEU A 138 -28.96 18.24 -20.03
N CYS A 139 -29.94 18.37 -20.92
CA CYS A 139 -30.77 19.57 -21.02
C CYS A 139 -31.73 19.68 -19.81
N ASP A 140 -32.11 20.92 -19.44
CA ASP A 140 -32.90 21.18 -18.23
C ASP A 140 -34.28 20.51 -18.24
N GLU A 141 -34.91 20.38 -19.41
CA GLU A 141 -36.17 19.62 -19.56
C GLU A 141 -36.04 18.15 -19.16
N ASP A 142 -34.92 17.52 -19.51
CA ASP A 142 -34.68 16.12 -19.19
C ASP A 142 -34.21 15.97 -17.74
N ILE A 143 -33.53 16.96 -17.16
CA ILE A 143 -33.21 17.00 -15.73
C ILE A 143 -34.48 17.09 -14.90
N HIS A 144 -35.45 17.91 -15.32
CA HIS A 144 -36.77 17.97 -14.68
C HIS A 144 -37.52 16.62 -14.75
N LYS A 145 -37.40 15.90 -15.87
CA LYS A 145 -37.97 14.53 -15.98
C LYS A 145 -37.24 13.51 -15.12
N VAL A 146 -35.91 13.66 -14.94
CA VAL A 146 -35.12 12.80 -14.06
C VAL A 146 -35.45 13.08 -12.59
N SER A 147 -35.57 14.34 -12.18
CA SER A 147 -35.86 14.73 -10.79
C SER A 147 -37.22 14.23 -10.29
N THR A 148 -38.18 14.08 -11.20
CA THR A 148 -39.53 13.55 -10.93
C THR A 148 -39.65 12.04 -11.15
N SER A 149 -38.58 11.38 -11.59
CA SER A 149 -38.60 9.94 -11.88
C SER A 149 -38.58 9.11 -10.59
N LYS A 150 -39.30 7.99 -10.62
CA LYS A 150 -39.27 7.01 -9.52
C LYS A 150 -37.85 6.49 -9.27
N GLN A 151 -37.07 6.22 -10.32
CA GLN A 151 -35.71 5.69 -10.16
C GLN A 151 -34.80 6.66 -9.38
N PHE A 152 -34.93 7.97 -9.62
CA PHE A 152 -34.17 8.97 -8.90
C PHE A 152 -34.60 9.05 -7.43
N LEU A 153 -35.91 9.15 -7.17
CA LEU A 153 -36.45 9.24 -5.81
C LEU A 153 -36.09 8.01 -4.97
N ASP A 154 -36.26 6.80 -5.51
CA ASP A 154 -35.89 5.55 -4.84
C ASP A 154 -34.38 5.52 -4.55
N THR A 155 -33.55 6.01 -5.48
CA THR A 155 -32.09 6.07 -5.31
C THR A 155 -31.68 6.99 -4.17
N VAL A 156 -32.26 8.19 -4.10
CA VAL A 156 -31.97 9.16 -3.04
C VAL A 156 -32.44 8.62 -1.69
N SER A 157 -33.65 8.07 -1.61
CA SER A 157 -34.19 7.47 -0.38
C SER A 157 -33.33 6.32 0.13
N ASN A 158 -33.00 5.34 -0.72
CA ASN A 158 -32.15 4.20 -0.33
C ASN A 158 -30.77 4.66 0.16
N ARG A 159 -30.21 5.73 -0.44
CA ARG A 159 -28.93 6.30 -0.04
C ARG A 159 -29.01 7.03 1.30
N LEU A 160 -30.08 7.78 1.56
CA LEU A 160 -30.33 8.49 2.81
C LEU A 160 -30.59 7.54 3.98
N GLU A 161 -31.22 6.39 3.72
CA GLU A 161 -31.44 5.32 4.71
C GLU A 161 -30.15 4.59 5.13
N SER A 162 -29.03 4.83 4.44
CA SER A 162 -27.75 4.21 4.78
C SER A 162 -27.24 4.66 6.16
N LYS A 163 -26.73 3.71 6.95
CA LYS A 163 -26.13 3.97 8.27
C LYS A 163 -24.81 4.76 8.19
N LEU A 164 -24.15 4.75 7.02
CA LEU A 164 -22.87 5.41 6.81
C LEU A 164 -23.06 6.83 6.26
N VAL A 165 -22.57 7.83 7.02
CA VAL A 165 -22.63 9.25 6.64
C VAL A 165 -22.10 9.48 5.21
N LYS A 166 -20.96 8.87 4.88
CA LYS A 166 -20.32 8.99 3.56
C LYS A 166 -21.18 8.48 2.41
N LEU A 167 -22.02 7.46 2.63
CA LEU A 167 -22.91 6.93 1.59
C LEU A 167 -24.18 7.78 1.44
N ARG A 168 -24.68 8.35 2.55
CA ARG A 168 -25.76 9.34 2.53
C ARG A 168 -25.34 10.59 1.77
N ASP A 169 -24.13 11.07 2.04
CA ASP A 169 -23.55 12.26 1.40
C ASP A 169 -23.56 12.14 -0.14
N LEU A 170 -23.22 10.97 -0.71
CA LEU A 170 -23.24 10.77 -2.17
C LEU A 170 -24.65 10.92 -2.78
N GLY A 171 -25.67 10.41 -2.11
CA GLY A 171 -27.06 10.59 -2.53
C GLY A 171 -27.50 12.05 -2.42
N MET A 172 -27.11 12.71 -1.32
CA MET A 172 -27.35 14.13 -1.11
C MET A 172 -26.65 14.99 -2.16
N PHE A 173 -25.40 14.71 -2.54
CA PHE A 173 -24.67 15.48 -3.56
C PHE A 173 -25.37 15.48 -4.92
N ILE A 174 -25.88 14.32 -5.35
CA ILE A 174 -26.61 14.21 -6.63
C ILE A 174 -27.95 14.93 -6.55
N ALA A 175 -28.70 14.73 -5.46
CA ALA A 175 -30.00 15.37 -5.27
C ALA A 175 -29.88 16.90 -5.21
N ASP A 176 -28.91 17.40 -4.45
CA ASP A 176 -28.63 18.82 -4.29
C ASP A 176 -28.15 19.44 -5.61
N PHE A 177 -27.32 18.73 -6.39
CA PHE A 177 -26.91 19.19 -7.71
C PHE A 177 -28.10 19.37 -8.67
N ILE A 178 -29.02 18.40 -8.74
CA ILE A 178 -30.23 18.50 -9.57
C ILE A 178 -31.12 19.65 -9.08
N TYR A 179 -31.30 19.76 -7.76
CA TYR A 179 -32.15 20.80 -7.17
C TYR A 179 -31.57 22.21 -7.41
N THR A 180 -30.26 22.39 -7.25
CA THR A 180 -29.58 23.66 -7.54
C THR A 180 -29.69 24.02 -9.03
N LYS A 181 -29.56 23.06 -9.95
CA LYS A 181 -29.68 23.34 -11.39
C LYS A 181 -31.11 23.72 -11.82
N LEU A 182 -32.14 23.34 -11.07
CA LEU A 182 -33.54 23.67 -11.38
C LEU A 182 -34.05 24.93 -10.65
N ASN A 183 -33.55 25.20 -9.44
CA ASN A 183 -34.13 26.21 -8.53
C ASN A 183 -33.13 27.26 -8.02
N ASP A 184 -31.87 27.21 -8.46
CA ASP A 184 -30.76 28.09 -8.05
C ASP A 184 -30.56 28.21 -6.53
N LYS A 185 -30.97 27.18 -5.78
CA LYS A 185 -30.86 27.08 -4.32
C LYS A 185 -30.34 25.71 -3.90
N GLU A 186 -29.71 25.64 -2.74
CA GLU A 186 -29.35 24.36 -2.13
C GLU A 186 -30.57 23.74 -1.43
N MET A 187 -30.75 22.43 -1.60
CA MET A 187 -31.78 21.61 -0.95
C MET A 187 -31.41 21.32 0.51
N PHE A 188 -30.12 21.09 0.79
CA PHE A 188 -29.63 20.71 2.12
C PHE A 188 -28.69 21.78 2.70
N ASN A 189 -29.10 22.44 3.78
CA ASN A 189 -28.28 23.43 4.48
C ASN A 189 -27.78 22.86 5.82
N ILE A 190 -26.68 22.10 5.78
CA ILE A 190 -26.04 21.49 6.96
C ILE A 190 -24.56 21.92 6.98
N PRO A 191 -24.02 22.50 8.08
CA PRO A 191 -22.68 23.14 8.09
C PRO A 191 -21.53 22.23 7.63
N ASP A 192 -21.53 20.97 8.08
CA ASP A 192 -20.48 20.01 7.73
C ASP A 192 -20.66 19.39 6.33
N TYR A 193 -21.89 19.38 5.81
CA TYR A 193 -22.21 18.87 4.49
C TYR A 193 -21.70 19.81 3.40
N SER A 194 -21.88 21.12 3.56
CA SER A 194 -21.45 22.12 2.56
C SER A 194 -19.94 22.04 2.28
N LYS A 195 -19.11 21.80 3.31
CA LYS A 195 -17.67 21.58 3.15
C LYS A 195 -17.35 20.31 2.36
N ARG A 196 -18.04 19.19 2.65
CA ARG A 196 -17.84 17.91 1.95
C ARG A 196 -18.35 17.95 0.51
N LYS A 197 -19.46 18.65 0.26
CA LYS A 197 -19.99 18.94 -1.08
C LYS A 197 -19.00 19.74 -1.90
N ALA A 198 -18.40 20.79 -1.32
CA ALA A 198 -17.40 21.61 -1.99
C ALA A 198 -16.18 20.77 -2.43
N LEU A 199 -15.65 19.91 -1.55
CA LEU A 199 -14.54 19.00 -1.89
C LEU A 199 -14.89 17.98 -2.98
N PHE A 200 -16.15 17.53 -3.04
CA PHE A 200 -16.61 16.61 -4.07
C PHE A 200 -16.84 17.32 -5.42
N MET A 201 -17.36 18.55 -5.41
CA MET A 201 -17.74 19.29 -6.62
C MET A 201 -16.59 20.09 -7.24
N SER A 202 -15.62 20.57 -6.46
CA SER A 202 -14.54 21.43 -6.98
C SER A 202 -13.77 20.82 -8.15
N PRO A 203 -13.38 19.53 -8.15
CA PRO A 203 -12.64 18.95 -9.28
C PRO A 203 -13.51 18.84 -10.54
N LEU A 204 -14.82 18.67 -10.39
CA LEU A 204 -15.76 18.57 -11.52
C LEU A 204 -15.99 19.95 -12.16
N MET A 205 -16.07 21.00 -11.34
CA MET A 205 -16.26 22.38 -11.81
C MET A 205 -14.99 22.95 -12.44
N GLU A 206 -13.83 22.58 -11.92
CA GLU A 206 -12.53 22.90 -12.54
C GLU A 206 -12.43 22.29 -13.94
N LEU A 207 -12.75 21.00 -14.08
CA LEU A 207 -12.77 20.35 -15.40
C LEU A 207 -13.72 21.03 -16.39
N GLN A 208 -14.89 21.49 -15.93
CA GLN A 208 -15.83 22.19 -16.81
C GLN A 208 -15.20 23.46 -17.41
N LYS A 209 -14.42 24.21 -16.63
CA LYS A 209 -13.69 25.38 -17.12
C LYS A 209 -12.54 25.00 -18.05
N GLU A 210 -11.81 23.94 -17.70
CA GLU A 210 -10.64 23.53 -18.48
C GLU A 210 -10.95 22.99 -19.86
N PHE A 211 -12.09 22.32 -20.01
CA PHE A 211 -12.52 21.69 -21.26
C PHE A 211 -13.39 22.61 -22.13
N ALA A 212 -13.76 23.80 -21.66
CA ALA A 212 -14.52 24.78 -22.43
C ALA A 212 -13.78 25.21 -23.72
N ASP A 213 -12.44 25.27 -23.69
CA ASP A 213 -11.59 25.75 -24.80
C ASP A 213 -10.67 24.66 -25.39
N VAL A 214 -11.03 23.37 -25.27
CA VAL A 214 -10.16 22.26 -25.71
C VAL A 214 -10.52 21.74 -27.10
N GLU A 215 -9.62 21.96 -28.06
CA GLU A 215 -9.62 21.23 -29.33
C GLU A 215 -8.97 19.85 -29.16
N PHE A 216 -9.74 18.78 -29.38
CA PHE A 216 -9.23 17.41 -29.35
C PHE A 216 -8.34 17.13 -30.58
N LYS A 217 -7.05 16.91 -30.36
CA LYS A 217 -6.06 16.64 -31.41
C LYS A 217 -6.21 15.24 -32.03
N SER A 218 -5.83 15.11 -33.31
CA SER A 218 -5.75 13.80 -33.99
C SER A 218 -4.72 12.90 -33.31
N ILE A 219 -4.88 11.58 -33.43
CA ILE A 219 -3.96 10.58 -32.87
C ILE A 219 -2.53 10.82 -33.35
N ASP A 220 -2.36 11.23 -34.60
CA ASP A 220 -1.04 11.53 -35.17
C ASP A 220 -0.40 12.75 -34.52
N ASP A 221 -1.17 13.79 -34.22
CA ASP A 221 -0.69 14.99 -33.52
C ASP A 221 -0.38 14.71 -32.05
N VAL A 222 -1.19 13.87 -31.39
CA VAL A 222 -0.93 13.42 -30.01
C VAL A 222 0.38 12.63 -29.95
N VAL A 223 0.62 11.75 -30.92
CA VAL A 223 1.87 10.98 -31.02
C VAL A 223 3.07 11.89 -31.31
N CYS A 224 2.93 12.86 -32.21
CA CYS A 224 3.97 13.85 -32.51
C CYS A 224 4.30 14.71 -31.28
N THR A 225 3.29 15.15 -30.53
CA THR A 225 3.46 15.95 -29.31
C THR A 225 4.15 15.14 -28.21
N ILE A 226 3.78 13.87 -28.02
CA ILE A 226 4.46 12.98 -27.05
C ILE A 226 5.93 12.74 -27.44
N ARG A 227 6.23 12.61 -28.74
CA ARG A 227 7.60 12.50 -29.25
C ARG A 227 8.41 13.78 -29.05
N SER A 228 7.79 14.96 -29.22
CA SER A 228 8.46 16.24 -28.97
C SER A 228 8.72 16.48 -27.49
N TYR A 229 7.79 16.12 -26.59
CA TYR A 229 8.01 16.23 -25.14
C TYR A 229 9.22 15.41 -24.66
N ARG A 230 9.41 14.21 -25.21
CA ARG A 230 10.57 13.36 -24.91
C ARG A 230 11.91 13.97 -25.34
N SER A 231 11.88 14.96 -26.22
CA SER A 231 13.06 15.69 -26.70
C SER A 231 13.34 16.96 -25.88
N ILE A 232 12.35 17.48 -25.13
CA ILE A 232 12.43 18.75 -24.39
C ILE A 232 12.78 18.53 -22.90
N THR A 233 12.38 17.40 -22.29
CA THR A 233 12.68 17.11 -20.86
C THR A 233 14.18 16.92 -20.56
N LEU A 234 15.05 16.96 -21.57
CA LEU A 234 16.51 16.95 -21.38
C LEU A 234 17.10 18.33 -21.04
N VAL A 235 16.33 19.43 -21.06
CA VAL A 235 16.93 20.78 -21.03
C VAL A 235 16.43 21.74 -19.93
N GLN A 236 15.27 21.57 -19.28
CA GLN A 236 14.82 22.57 -18.29
C GLN A 236 14.02 21.99 -17.12
N SER A 237 14.58 22.11 -15.90
CA SER A 237 13.90 22.68 -14.71
C SER A 237 14.77 22.53 -13.45
N GLU A 238 15.31 23.66 -12.97
CA GLU A 238 15.83 23.86 -11.61
C GLU A 238 14.68 24.08 -10.61
N GLU A 239 14.89 23.60 -9.37
CA GLU A 239 14.28 23.91 -8.06
C GLU A 239 12.74 23.96 -7.89
N THR A 240 12.17 23.03 -7.10
CA THR A 240 11.80 23.23 -5.66
C THR A 240 11.05 21.99 -5.13
N GLN A 241 11.62 21.37 -4.08
CA GLN A 241 11.07 20.49 -3.02
C GLN A 241 9.74 19.71 -3.24
N LEU A 242 9.85 18.38 -3.24
CA LEU A 242 9.30 17.42 -2.26
C LEU A 242 9.71 16.02 -2.72
N VAL A 243 10.56 15.35 -1.93
CA VAL A 243 11.25 14.11 -2.34
C VAL A 243 10.30 12.92 -2.21
N ASP A 244 9.71 12.50 -3.33
CA ASP A 244 9.22 11.12 -3.53
C ASP A 244 10.42 10.26 -3.97
N GLU A 245 11.08 9.61 -3.01
CA GLU A 245 12.21 8.71 -3.22
C GLU A 245 11.77 7.43 -3.96
N LYS A 246 11.87 7.44 -5.30
CA LYS A 246 11.96 6.20 -6.07
C LYS A 246 13.36 5.58 -5.83
N PRO A 247 13.48 4.26 -5.62
CA PRO A 247 14.73 3.64 -5.19
C PRO A 247 15.85 3.86 -6.23
N LEU A 248 16.99 4.33 -5.73
CA LEU A 248 18.21 4.69 -6.48
C LEU A 248 18.94 3.50 -7.12
N MET A 249 18.60 2.24 -6.76
CA MET A 249 19.28 1.07 -7.34
C MET A 249 18.81 0.74 -8.76
N VAL A 250 19.73 0.12 -9.50
CA VAL A 250 19.44 -0.62 -10.74
C VAL A 250 19.16 -2.08 -10.37
N ASP A 251 18.00 -2.60 -10.77
CA ASP A 251 17.78 -4.05 -10.79
C ASP A 251 18.74 -4.65 -11.83
N ILE A 252 19.83 -5.27 -11.37
CA ILE A 252 20.72 -6.02 -12.25
C ILE A 252 19.90 -7.22 -12.77
N ARG A 253 19.48 -7.16 -14.04
CA ARG A 253 18.78 -8.28 -14.69
C ARG A 253 19.74 -9.46 -14.85
N CYS A 254 19.67 -10.40 -13.91
CA CYS A 254 20.48 -11.62 -13.94
C CYS A 254 19.89 -12.76 -14.80
N ASP A 255 18.81 -12.53 -15.55
CA ASP A 255 18.17 -13.53 -16.41
C ASP A 255 18.82 -13.60 -17.81
N SER A 256 20.16 -13.61 -17.88
CA SER A 256 20.90 -13.94 -19.10
C SER A 256 21.70 -15.22 -18.87
N ASP A 257 21.04 -16.38 -18.96
CA ASP A 257 21.68 -17.52 -19.61
C ASP A 257 21.81 -17.10 -21.08
N ALA A 258 22.84 -16.30 -21.39
CA ALA A 258 23.20 -16.04 -22.77
C ALA A 258 23.69 -17.37 -23.33
N SER A 259 22.85 -18.00 -24.14
CA SER A 259 23.29 -19.01 -25.09
C SER A 259 24.48 -18.43 -25.86
N ASP A 260 25.65 -18.95 -25.53
CA ASP A 260 26.94 -18.69 -26.14
C ASP A 260 26.83 -19.03 -27.63
N SER A 261 26.58 -18.01 -28.43
CA SER A 261 26.58 -18.07 -29.88
C SER A 261 27.02 -16.69 -30.35
N ASP A 262 28.27 -16.67 -30.85
CA ASP A 262 28.94 -15.59 -31.57
C ASP A 262 29.74 -14.61 -30.69
N LEU A 263 31.06 -14.84 -30.56
CA LEU A 263 32.08 -14.03 -31.27
C LEU A 263 33.52 -14.28 -30.75
N ASP A 264 34.33 -14.88 -31.62
CA ASP A 264 35.79 -15.00 -31.54
C ASP A 264 36.48 -13.64 -31.77
N ASP A 265 36.60 -12.80 -30.73
CA ASP A 265 37.54 -11.68 -30.72
C ASP A 265 38.61 -11.88 -29.61
N PRO A 266 39.86 -12.22 -29.95
CA PRO A 266 40.93 -12.46 -28.99
C PRO A 266 41.53 -11.18 -28.39
N SER A 267 41.02 -9.99 -28.75
CA SER A 267 41.53 -8.70 -28.29
C SER A 267 40.75 -8.06 -27.13
N VAL A 268 39.62 -8.66 -26.71
CA VAL A 268 38.82 -8.20 -25.56
C VAL A 268 39.03 -9.15 -24.38
N GLU A 269 39.64 -8.66 -23.29
CA GLU A 269 39.69 -9.42 -22.03
C GLU A 269 38.26 -9.76 -21.58
N ARG A 270 37.95 -11.07 -21.47
CA ARG A 270 36.64 -11.57 -21.06
C ARG A 270 36.26 -10.95 -19.72
N LYS A 271 35.15 -10.21 -19.64
CA LYS A 271 34.56 -9.81 -18.36
C LYS A 271 34.24 -11.08 -17.57
N VAL A 272 34.81 -11.20 -16.37
CA VAL A 272 34.61 -12.37 -15.49
C VAL A 272 33.15 -12.35 -15.04
N HIS A 273 32.31 -13.20 -15.64
CA HIS A 273 30.90 -13.27 -15.28
C HIS A 273 30.73 -13.88 -13.87
N VAL A 274 30.19 -13.11 -12.94
CA VAL A 274 29.89 -13.55 -11.58
C VAL A 274 28.49 -14.16 -11.51
N THR A 275 28.39 -15.41 -11.06
CA THR A 275 27.13 -16.16 -10.95
C THR A 275 26.23 -15.66 -9.82
N LYS A 276 24.90 -15.80 -9.95
CA LYS A 276 23.94 -15.45 -8.90
C LYS A 276 24.04 -16.42 -7.69
N PRO A 277 24.17 -15.92 -6.44
CA PRO A 277 24.22 -16.78 -5.26
C PRO A 277 22.85 -17.44 -4.99
N VAL A 278 22.86 -18.73 -4.67
CA VAL A 278 21.66 -19.53 -4.33
C VAL A 278 21.64 -19.91 -2.84
N PHE A 279 22.81 -20.00 -2.21
CA PHE A 279 22.97 -20.28 -0.77
C PHE A 279 23.35 -19.01 0.00
N LEU A 280 22.90 -18.93 1.26
CA LEU A 280 23.22 -17.81 2.16
C LEU A 280 24.71 -17.76 2.49
N LYS A 281 25.40 -18.91 2.44
CA LYS A 281 26.87 -18.98 2.51
C LYS A 281 27.52 -18.15 1.39
N ASP A 282 27.02 -18.29 0.17
CA ASP A 282 27.56 -17.59 -1.00
C ASP A 282 27.21 -16.11 -0.95
N LEU A 283 25.98 -15.78 -0.52
CA LEU A 283 25.58 -14.40 -0.26
C LEU A 283 26.51 -13.74 0.76
N LEU A 284 26.81 -14.41 1.88
CA LEU A 284 27.72 -13.90 2.89
C LEU A 284 29.14 -13.71 2.33
N HIS A 285 29.62 -14.65 1.52
CA HIS A 285 30.91 -14.52 0.83
C HIS A 285 30.94 -13.31 -0.13
N TYR A 286 29.82 -13.03 -0.82
CA TYR A 286 29.73 -11.92 -1.76
C TYR A 286 29.65 -10.58 -1.05
N LEU A 287 28.93 -10.49 0.07
CA LEU A 287 28.87 -9.28 0.90
C LEU A 287 30.23 -8.96 1.53
N LEU A 288 30.97 -9.99 1.96
CA LEU A 288 32.28 -9.84 2.63
C LEU A 288 33.47 -9.81 1.67
N SER A 289 33.27 -9.88 0.34
CA SER A 289 34.40 -9.92 -0.61
C SER A 289 35.20 -8.62 -0.55
N ASP A 290 36.52 -8.72 -0.37
CA ASP A 290 37.43 -7.58 -0.17
C ASP A 290 37.86 -6.99 -1.52
N PRO A 291 37.57 -5.70 -1.82
CA PRO A 291 37.98 -5.03 -3.06
C PRO A 291 39.49 -5.01 -3.30
N GLN A 292 40.31 -5.10 -2.25
CA GLN A 292 41.77 -5.09 -2.37
C GLN A 292 42.33 -6.46 -2.79
N LYS A 293 41.60 -7.54 -2.53
CA LYS A 293 42.04 -8.92 -2.80
C LYS A 293 41.38 -9.52 -4.03
N ASP A 294 40.09 -9.21 -4.24
CA ASP A 294 39.27 -9.78 -5.31
C ASP A 294 38.94 -8.73 -6.38
N LYS A 295 39.46 -8.90 -7.60
CA LYS A 295 39.15 -8.01 -8.74
C LYS A 295 37.65 -7.97 -9.10
N THR A 296 36.91 -9.04 -8.78
CA THR A 296 35.45 -9.16 -9.02
C THR A 296 34.61 -8.75 -7.80
N ALA A 297 35.21 -8.22 -6.73
CA ALA A 297 34.50 -7.91 -5.49
C ALA A 297 33.37 -6.89 -5.70
N PHE A 298 33.59 -5.89 -6.56
CA PHE A 298 32.58 -4.87 -6.86
C PHE A 298 31.31 -5.49 -7.48
N GLU A 299 31.47 -6.39 -8.44
CA GLU A 299 30.36 -7.08 -9.11
C GLU A 299 29.65 -8.06 -8.15
N LYS A 300 30.42 -8.82 -7.35
CA LYS A 300 29.89 -9.72 -6.32
C LYS A 300 29.01 -8.97 -5.31
N ARG A 301 29.50 -7.85 -4.78
CA ARG A 301 28.76 -6.99 -3.85
C ARG A 301 27.51 -6.39 -4.51
N GLY A 302 27.62 -5.87 -5.72
CA GLY A 302 26.49 -5.32 -6.48
C GLY A 302 25.35 -6.33 -6.68
N ILE A 303 25.70 -7.57 -7.05
CA ILE A 303 24.72 -8.68 -7.15
C ILE A 303 24.10 -8.99 -5.78
N ALA A 304 24.92 -9.05 -4.72
CA ALA A 304 24.45 -9.32 -3.37
C ALA A 304 23.49 -8.24 -2.84
N PHE A 305 23.73 -6.96 -3.16
CA PHE A 305 22.82 -5.86 -2.82
C PHE A 305 21.48 -5.97 -3.54
N SER A 306 21.49 -6.32 -4.83
CA SER A 306 20.26 -6.44 -5.62
C SER A 306 19.34 -7.58 -5.15
N ILE A 307 19.91 -8.72 -4.75
CA ILE A 307 19.15 -9.96 -4.46
C ILE A 307 19.03 -10.25 -2.97
N GLY A 308 19.91 -9.70 -2.11
CA GLY A 308 20.05 -10.10 -0.72
C GLY A 308 18.76 -10.03 0.09
N ILE A 309 18.01 -8.93 -0.04
CA ILE A 309 16.72 -8.74 0.68
C ILE A 309 15.69 -9.80 0.25
N GLU A 310 15.56 -10.03 -1.06
CA GLU A 310 14.63 -11.00 -1.63
C GLU A 310 14.98 -12.42 -1.18
N MET A 311 16.26 -12.77 -1.25
CA MET A 311 16.79 -14.08 -0.90
C MET A 311 16.56 -14.44 0.57
N VAL A 312 16.80 -13.50 1.49
CA VAL A 312 16.53 -13.69 2.92
C VAL A 312 15.04 -13.95 3.16
N ARG A 313 14.17 -13.17 2.51
CA ARG A 313 12.71 -13.30 2.66
C ARG A 313 12.19 -14.61 2.08
N ILE A 314 12.74 -15.09 0.96
CA ILE A 314 12.40 -16.39 0.36
C ILE A 314 12.82 -17.54 1.27
N LYS A 315 14.00 -17.45 1.90
CA LYS A 315 14.53 -18.49 2.80
C LYS A 315 14.00 -18.39 4.23
N LYS A 316 12.92 -17.66 4.46
CA LYS A 316 12.26 -17.54 5.76
C LYS A 316 11.85 -18.92 6.30
N GLY A 317 12.24 -19.23 7.54
CA GLY A 317 11.93 -20.50 8.20
C GLY A 317 12.81 -21.70 7.79
N MET A 318 13.83 -21.49 6.94
CA MET A 318 14.80 -22.53 6.59
C MET A 318 15.91 -22.64 7.64
N PRO A 319 16.40 -23.86 7.95
CA PRO A 319 17.48 -24.05 8.94
C PRO A 319 18.80 -23.40 8.53
N GLU A 320 19.03 -23.24 7.22
CA GLU A 320 20.17 -22.50 6.69
C GLU A 320 20.19 -21.04 7.18
N LEU A 321 19.02 -20.39 7.21
CA LEU A 321 18.92 -19.00 7.67
C LEU A 321 19.26 -18.90 9.14
N THR A 322 18.70 -19.77 9.99
CA THR A 322 19.00 -19.79 11.42
C THR A 322 20.49 -20.01 11.71
N PHE A 323 21.19 -20.80 10.89
CA PHE A 323 22.64 -21.00 11.05
C PHE A 323 23.46 -19.75 10.66
N TYR A 324 23.07 -19.03 9.61
CA TYR A 324 23.83 -17.88 9.10
C TYR A 324 23.34 -16.51 9.61
N ILE A 325 22.23 -16.44 10.35
CA ILE A 325 21.56 -15.19 10.73
C ILE A 325 22.49 -14.22 11.46
N THR A 326 23.26 -14.70 12.44
CA THR A 326 24.15 -13.86 13.25
C THR A 326 25.26 -13.26 12.39
N ARG A 327 25.90 -14.09 11.55
CA ARG A 327 26.95 -13.63 10.63
C ARG A 327 26.43 -12.69 9.55
N LEU A 328 25.19 -12.88 9.09
CA LEU A 328 24.54 -11.96 8.14
C LEU A 328 24.21 -10.62 8.80
N ILE A 329 23.84 -10.61 10.08
CA ILE A 329 23.65 -9.38 10.86
C ILE A 329 24.98 -8.65 11.03
N ASP A 330 26.06 -9.35 11.40
CA ASP A 330 27.39 -8.74 11.52
C ASP A 330 27.85 -8.15 10.19
N ALA A 331 27.71 -8.90 9.09
CA ALA A 331 27.98 -8.41 7.75
C ALA A 331 27.12 -7.18 7.42
N ALA A 332 25.82 -7.17 7.75
CA ALA A 332 24.96 -6.01 7.56
C ALA A 332 25.47 -4.78 8.29
N LEU A 333 25.94 -4.94 9.53
CA LEU A 333 26.45 -3.86 10.36
C LEU A 333 27.83 -3.34 9.91
N ASP A 334 28.69 -4.21 9.41
CA ASP A 334 30.07 -3.87 9.00
C ASP A 334 30.18 -3.36 7.55
N MET A 335 29.18 -3.64 6.71
CA MET A 335 29.21 -3.24 5.29
C MET A 335 29.24 -1.72 5.08
N ASP A 336 30.01 -1.33 4.07
CA ASP A 336 30.17 0.00 3.48
C ASP A 336 29.46 0.13 2.12
N SER A 337 29.36 1.35 1.59
CA SER A 337 28.66 1.65 0.32
C SER A 337 29.41 1.17 -0.94
N THR A 338 30.58 0.54 -0.79
CA THR A 338 31.38 0.09 -1.93
C THR A 338 30.73 -1.08 -2.68
N GLY A 339 30.60 -0.95 -4.00
CA GLY A 339 29.89 -1.93 -4.84
C GLY A 339 28.38 -1.74 -4.87
N PHE A 340 27.83 -0.70 -4.23
CA PHE A 340 26.40 -0.43 -4.29
C PHE A 340 25.97 -0.04 -5.72
N PRO A 341 24.97 -0.71 -6.32
CA PRO A 341 24.63 -0.52 -7.72
C PRO A 341 23.88 0.81 -7.92
N LEU A 342 24.59 1.82 -8.39
CA LEU A 342 24.04 3.15 -8.69
C LEU A 342 23.56 3.25 -10.15
N ARG A 343 22.51 4.04 -10.38
CA ARG A 343 22.10 4.42 -11.74
C ARG A 343 23.16 5.32 -12.39
N SER A 344 23.87 4.78 -13.38
CA SER A 344 25.00 5.37 -14.12
C SER A 344 24.76 6.75 -14.77
N ASN A 345 23.55 7.31 -14.75
CA ASN A 345 23.20 8.50 -15.55
C ASN A 345 23.05 9.80 -14.74
N ASN A 346 23.14 9.74 -13.40
CA ASN A 346 23.09 10.95 -12.57
C ASN A 346 24.45 11.12 -11.87
N LYS A 347 25.04 12.31 -11.97
CA LYS A 347 26.13 12.72 -11.07
C LYS A 347 25.53 12.88 -9.66
N LEU A 348 25.40 11.78 -8.95
CA LEU A 348 24.92 11.77 -7.57
C LEU A 348 26.03 12.29 -6.66
N THR A 349 25.65 13.04 -5.64
CA THR A 349 26.59 13.42 -4.58
C THR A 349 26.86 12.22 -3.67
N ASP A 350 28.05 12.14 -3.07
CA ASP A 350 28.44 11.04 -2.17
C ASP A 350 27.42 10.85 -1.03
N ASN A 351 26.80 11.95 -0.57
CA ASN A 351 25.77 11.94 0.48
C ASN A 351 24.48 11.21 0.06
N GLU A 352 24.05 11.34 -1.20
CA GLU A 352 22.83 10.68 -1.71
C GLU A 352 23.04 9.17 -1.85
N VAL A 353 24.25 8.76 -2.25
CA VAL A 353 24.66 7.36 -2.32
C VAL A 353 24.64 6.74 -0.92
N ASP A 354 25.24 7.42 0.05
CA ASP A 354 25.28 6.95 1.43
C ASP A 354 23.88 6.89 2.05
N SER A 355 22.99 7.83 1.76
CA SER A 355 21.59 7.78 2.21
C SER A 355 20.86 6.55 1.66
N ALA A 356 20.95 6.31 0.35
CA ALA A 356 20.32 5.16 -0.30
C ALA A 356 20.88 3.83 0.22
N PHE A 357 22.20 3.75 0.41
CA PHE A 357 22.84 2.59 1.00
C PHE A 357 22.38 2.34 2.44
N ASN A 358 22.29 3.39 3.27
CA ASN A 358 21.78 3.26 4.64
C ASN A 358 20.31 2.79 4.67
N SER A 359 19.48 3.26 3.74
CA SER A 359 18.09 2.81 3.57
C SER A 359 18.01 1.33 3.16
N TRP A 360 18.85 0.91 2.23
CA TRP A 360 18.97 -0.50 1.84
C TRP A 360 19.45 -1.38 3.00
N LYS A 361 20.51 -0.94 3.71
CA LYS A 361 21.10 -1.64 4.87
C LYS A 361 20.06 -1.85 5.96
N LEU A 362 19.29 -0.81 6.29
CA LEU A 362 18.16 -0.92 7.23
C LEU A 362 17.11 -1.92 6.74
N SER A 363 16.71 -1.85 5.46
CA SER A 363 15.74 -2.78 4.87
C SER A 363 16.22 -4.24 4.89
N PHE A 364 17.51 -4.48 4.66
CA PHE A 364 18.13 -5.80 4.74
C PHE A 364 18.14 -6.33 6.18
N MET A 365 18.50 -5.51 7.16
CA MET A 365 18.42 -5.89 8.58
C MET A 365 16.98 -6.21 9.02
N ILE A 366 16.00 -5.43 8.56
CA ILE A 366 14.57 -5.70 8.82
C ILE A 366 14.16 -7.03 8.19
N ALA A 367 14.59 -7.32 6.97
CA ALA A 367 14.32 -8.60 6.32
C ALA A 367 14.89 -9.80 7.12
N LEU A 368 16.09 -9.67 7.70
CA LEU A 368 16.68 -10.68 8.57
C LEU A 368 15.84 -10.87 9.85
N CYS A 369 15.50 -9.78 10.55
CA CYS A 369 14.71 -9.82 11.79
C CYS A 369 13.28 -10.33 11.57
N THR A 370 12.66 -10.03 10.44
CA THR A 370 11.31 -10.50 10.12
C THR A 370 11.28 -11.97 9.66
N SER A 371 12.42 -12.51 9.23
CA SER A 371 12.55 -13.88 8.77
C SER A 371 12.84 -14.86 9.90
N ASP A 372 13.75 -14.52 10.83
CA ASP A 372 14.01 -15.28 12.07
C ASP A 372 14.07 -14.35 13.28
N PHE A 373 12.90 -14.01 13.82
CA PHE A 373 12.74 -12.97 14.83
C PHE A 373 13.46 -13.27 16.16
N GLU A 374 13.33 -14.48 16.71
CA GLU A 374 13.83 -14.76 18.06
C GLU A 374 15.35 -14.72 18.10
N ASN A 375 16.00 -15.42 17.17
CA ASN A 375 17.46 -15.50 17.12
C ASN A 375 18.09 -14.16 16.74
N ALA A 376 17.51 -13.46 15.76
CA ALA A 376 18.02 -12.16 15.33
C ALA A 376 17.92 -11.10 16.45
N ILE A 377 16.76 -10.99 17.12
CA ILE A 377 16.53 -9.98 18.15
C ILE A 377 17.33 -10.27 19.42
N ASP A 378 17.38 -11.53 19.87
CA ASP A 378 18.20 -11.92 21.02
C ASP A 378 19.69 -11.61 20.77
N TYR A 379 20.18 -11.89 19.55
CA TYR A 379 21.53 -11.53 19.13
C TYR A 379 21.76 -10.01 19.14
N LEU A 380 20.87 -9.24 18.52
CA LEU A 380 20.98 -7.78 18.43
C LEU A 380 20.94 -7.12 19.81
N LEU A 381 20.07 -7.55 20.72
CA LEU A 381 20.00 -7.01 22.09
C LEU A 381 21.26 -7.35 22.89
N LYS A 382 21.78 -8.58 22.76
CA LYS A 382 23.04 -8.97 23.41
C LYS A 382 24.21 -8.13 22.90
N MET A 383 24.30 -7.90 21.59
CA MET A 383 25.36 -7.10 21.00
C MET A 383 25.20 -5.61 21.28
N PHE A 384 23.97 -5.11 21.37
CA PHE A 384 23.68 -3.72 21.79
C PHE A 384 24.31 -3.37 23.14
N LEU A 385 24.40 -4.35 24.06
CA LEU A 385 24.99 -4.16 25.38
C LEU A 385 26.47 -4.51 25.45
N LYS A 386 26.88 -5.61 24.80
CA LYS A 386 28.24 -6.12 24.91
C LYS A 386 29.23 -5.46 23.97
N GLN A 387 28.78 -4.99 22.82
CA GLN A 387 29.65 -4.50 21.76
C GLN A 387 29.76 -2.97 21.81
N ASP A 388 30.97 -2.49 21.55
CA ASP A 388 31.28 -1.06 21.50
C ASP A 388 30.83 -0.46 20.15
N TRP A 389 29.52 -0.34 20.00
CA TRP A 389 28.91 0.32 18.85
C TRP A 389 28.82 1.82 19.01
N SER A 390 29.04 2.53 17.90
CA SER A 390 28.70 3.95 17.79
C SER A 390 27.22 4.18 18.07
N ILE A 391 26.88 5.39 18.52
CA ILE A 391 25.49 5.79 18.80
C ILE A 391 24.62 5.68 17.54
N SER A 392 25.16 6.03 16.37
CA SER A 392 24.47 5.88 15.09
C SER A 392 24.10 4.41 14.82
N THR A 393 25.03 3.48 15.07
CA THR A 393 24.77 2.04 14.94
C THR A 393 23.72 1.56 15.95
N ARG A 394 23.80 2.00 17.21
CA ARG A 394 22.80 1.69 18.25
C ARG A 394 21.40 2.18 17.87
N ILE A 395 21.28 3.41 17.36
CA ILE A 395 20.02 3.98 16.85
C ILE A 395 19.48 3.15 15.68
N LYS A 396 20.33 2.79 14.69
CA LYS A 396 19.92 1.95 13.56
C LYS A 396 19.42 0.58 14.00
N VAL A 397 20.08 -0.06 14.97
CA VAL A 397 19.65 -1.34 15.54
C VAL A 397 18.28 -1.20 16.21
N LEU A 398 18.08 -0.18 17.05
CA LEU A 398 16.78 0.08 17.68
C LEU A 398 15.67 0.33 16.64
N THR A 399 15.97 1.12 15.59
CA THR A 399 15.04 1.36 14.47
C THR A 399 14.68 0.05 13.76
N CYS A 400 15.68 -0.80 13.49
CA CYS A 400 15.46 -2.10 12.86
C CYS A 400 14.54 -3.00 13.70
N ILE A 401 14.77 -3.08 15.01
CA ILE A 401 13.93 -3.85 15.93
C ILE A 401 12.48 -3.34 15.87
N GLY A 402 12.29 -2.02 16.00
CA GLY A 402 10.97 -1.41 15.98
C GLY A 402 10.22 -1.63 14.65
N LEU A 403 10.87 -1.37 13.51
CA LEU A 403 10.27 -1.55 12.19
C LEU A 403 10.01 -3.02 11.86
N SER A 404 10.85 -3.95 12.34
CA SER A 404 10.59 -5.38 12.18
C SER A 404 9.33 -5.83 12.94
N CYS A 405 9.10 -5.30 14.16
CA CYS A 405 7.88 -5.55 14.92
C CYS A 405 6.65 -4.99 14.21
N ARG A 406 6.79 -3.79 13.62
CA ARG A 406 5.73 -3.12 12.86
C ARG A 406 5.35 -3.91 11.62
N GLU A 407 6.33 -4.41 10.86
CA GLU A 407 6.10 -5.29 9.71
C GLU A 407 5.42 -6.60 10.12
N LEU A 408 5.91 -7.27 11.17
CA LEU A 408 5.32 -8.53 11.66
C LEU A 408 3.92 -8.35 12.25
N SER A 409 3.58 -7.15 12.71
CA SER A 409 2.23 -6.82 13.19
C SER A 409 1.24 -6.53 12.05
N GLY A 410 1.70 -6.52 10.79
CA GLY A 410 0.88 -6.30 9.61
C GLY A 410 0.64 -4.82 9.28
N LYS A 411 1.43 -3.90 9.85
CA LYS A 411 1.45 -2.50 9.42
C LYS A 411 2.39 -2.40 8.21
N HIS A 412 1.85 -1.94 7.07
CA HIS A 412 2.62 -1.83 5.83
C HIS A 412 3.34 -0.49 5.77
N ASP A 413 4.64 -0.56 5.56
CA ASP A 413 5.52 0.58 5.32
C ASP A 413 6.13 0.41 3.92
N ASP A 414 5.84 1.35 3.02
CA ASP A 414 6.19 1.29 1.59
C ASP A 414 7.65 1.61 1.32
N PHE A 415 8.34 2.27 2.25
CA PHE A 415 9.77 2.62 2.13
C PHE A 415 10.71 1.40 2.29
N ILE A 416 10.20 0.25 2.74
CA ILE A 416 11.02 -0.94 2.99
C ILE A 416 11.20 -1.72 1.68
N TRP A 417 12.46 -1.89 1.29
CA TRP A 417 12.84 -2.50 0.01
C TRP A 417 12.45 -3.98 -0.06
N GLY A 418 12.17 -4.47 -1.27
CA GLY A 418 11.94 -5.91 -1.55
C GLY A 418 10.58 -6.47 -1.11
N LYS A 419 9.62 -5.64 -0.67
CA LYS A 419 8.27 -6.08 -0.31
C LYS A 419 7.36 -6.39 -1.52
N GLY A 420 7.53 -5.69 -2.64
CA GLY A 420 6.63 -5.77 -3.80
C GLY A 420 6.84 -6.95 -4.75
N ASP A 421 8.04 -7.56 -4.76
CA ASP A 421 8.42 -8.54 -5.79
C ASP A 421 8.24 -10.01 -5.40
N LEU A 422 7.92 -10.31 -4.13
CA LEU A 422 7.75 -11.69 -3.65
C LEU A 422 6.62 -12.45 -4.37
N GLN A 423 5.60 -11.77 -4.90
CA GLN A 423 4.53 -12.41 -5.68
C GLN A 423 4.94 -12.81 -7.10
N LYS A 424 6.05 -12.26 -7.63
CA LYS A 424 6.59 -12.61 -8.95
C LYS A 424 7.43 -13.88 -8.92
N VAL A 425 7.92 -14.28 -7.73
CA VAL A 425 8.71 -15.50 -7.52
C VAL A 425 7.78 -16.68 -7.28
N LYS A 426 6.92 -16.99 -8.24
CA LYS A 426 6.37 -18.35 -8.30
C LYS A 426 7.52 -19.30 -8.64
N PRO A 427 7.62 -20.50 -8.04
CA PRO A 427 8.61 -21.48 -8.48
C PRO A 427 8.45 -21.65 -10.00
N LYS A 428 9.50 -21.29 -10.76
CA LYS A 428 9.53 -21.53 -12.21
C LYS A 428 9.31 -23.03 -12.39
N ASN A 429 8.33 -23.44 -13.19
CA ASN A 429 8.13 -24.84 -13.58
C ASN A 429 9.48 -25.42 -14.04
N LEU A 430 9.71 -26.72 -13.80
CA LEU A 430 10.90 -27.39 -14.33
C LEU A 430 11.08 -27.03 -15.82
N ARG A 431 12.30 -26.75 -16.24
CA ARG A 431 12.56 -26.36 -17.64
C ARG A 431 12.17 -27.51 -18.57
N GLY A 432 11.34 -27.17 -19.57
CA GLY A 432 10.84 -27.99 -20.69
C GLY A 432 10.90 -29.52 -20.52
N PRO A 433 12.00 -30.18 -20.92
CA PRO A 433 12.05 -31.65 -21.01
C PRO A 433 11.82 -32.36 -19.67
N GLY A 434 12.27 -31.76 -18.55
CA GLY A 434 12.11 -32.35 -17.23
C GLY A 434 10.68 -32.25 -16.69
N HIS A 435 9.98 -31.16 -17.01
CA HIS A 435 8.57 -31.00 -16.66
C HIS A 435 7.69 -31.94 -17.47
N GLU A 436 7.98 -32.07 -18.77
CA GLU A 436 7.27 -33.02 -19.63
C GLU A 436 7.55 -34.48 -19.27
N ALA A 437 8.79 -34.82 -18.88
CA ALA A 437 9.12 -36.17 -18.41
C ALA A 437 8.38 -36.52 -17.11
N PHE A 438 8.24 -35.57 -16.19
CA PHE A 438 7.49 -35.76 -14.95
C PHE A 438 5.98 -35.93 -15.22
N LEU A 439 5.40 -35.10 -16.08
CA LEU A 439 4.00 -35.24 -16.52
C LEU A 439 3.74 -36.56 -17.27
N ARG A 440 4.74 -37.06 -18.02
CA ARG A 440 4.69 -38.36 -18.72
C ARG A 440 4.81 -39.56 -17.77
N LEU A 441 5.41 -39.41 -16.61
CA LEU A 441 5.45 -40.44 -15.56
C LEU A 441 4.10 -40.50 -14.83
N ASP A 442 3.57 -39.34 -14.45
CA ASP A 442 2.27 -39.21 -13.77
C ASP A 442 1.10 -39.74 -14.64
N SER A 443 1.17 -39.54 -15.95
CA SER A 443 0.17 -40.06 -16.91
C SER A 443 0.30 -41.55 -17.22
N LYS A 444 1.41 -42.21 -16.86
CA LYS A 444 1.59 -43.66 -17.09
C LYS A 444 1.19 -44.51 -15.90
N GLU A 445 1.19 -43.97 -14.68
CA GLU A 445 0.83 -44.75 -13.47
C GLU A 445 -0.68 -44.76 -13.16
N LEU A 446 -1.48 -43.87 -13.77
CA LEU A 446 -2.93 -43.76 -13.52
C LEU A 446 -3.84 -44.51 -14.52
N ASN A 447 -3.29 -45.25 -15.48
CA ASN A 447 -4.08 -46.09 -16.39
C ASN A 447 -4.51 -47.45 -15.79
N GLY A 448 -4.46 -47.57 -14.46
CA GLY A 448 -4.97 -48.73 -13.72
C GLY A 448 -6.01 -48.31 -12.68
N ARG A 449 -7.29 -48.31 -13.09
CA ARG A 449 -8.53 -48.20 -12.27
C ARG A 449 -8.93 -46.79 -11.82
N GLY A 450 -9.97 -46.28 -12.47
CA GLY A 450 -10.73 -45.12 -12.01
C GLY A 450 -11.72 -44.64 -13.07
N ILE A 451 -12.70 -45.48 -13.41
CA ILE A 451 -13.88 -45.06 -14.17
C ILE A 451 -14.67 -44.07 -13.30
N VAL A 452 -14.64 -42.78 -13.64
CA VAL A 452 -15.60 -41.73 -13.25
C VAL A 452 -15.66 -40.76 -14.44
N ASP A 453 -16.40 -41.02 -15.51
CA ASP A 453 -17.86 -41.09 -15.70
C ASP A 453 -18.51 -39.71 -15.97
N VAL A 454 -18.12 -39.11 -17.10
CA VAL A 454 -18.78 -37.93 -17.70
C VAL A 454 -20.25 -38.23 -18.09
N ALA A 455 -20.62 -39.51 -18.21
CA ALA A 455 -21.98 -39.94 -18.52
C ALA A 455 -22.90 -39.94 -17.28
N LEU A 456 -22.35 -39.91 -16.06
CA LEU A 456 -23.15 -39.91 -14.83
C LEU A 456 -23.71 -38.52 -14.51
N GLU A 457 -22.95 -37.45 -14.78
CA GLU A 457 -23.40 -36.06 -14.58
C GLU A 457 -24.54 -35.65 -15.53
N GLU A 458 -24.52 -36.12 -16.79
CA GLU A 458 -25.61 -35.90 -17.74
C GLU A 458 -26.87 -36.69 -17.39
N ARG A 459 -26.71 -37.87 -16.76
CA ARG A 459 -27.81 -38.73 -16.33
C ARG A 459 -28.45 -38.21 -15.04
N GLU A 460 -27.66 -37.65 -14.12
CA GLU A 460 -28.14 -36.99 -12.90
C GLU A 460 -28.91 -35.71 -13.24
N LYS A 461 -28.43 -34.90 -14.18
CA LYS A 461 -29.17 -33.71 -14.66
C LYS A 461 -30.54 -34.07 -15.25
N LYS A 462 -30.60 -35.11 -16.09
CA LYS A 462 -31.88 -35.58 -16.66
C LYS A 462 -32.83 -36.18 -15.63
N MET A 463 -32.31 -36.81 -14.56
CA MET A 463 -33.14 -37.28 -13.46
C MET A 463 -33.65 -36.14 -12.57
N ILE A 464 -32.85 -35.09 -12.36
CA ILE A 464 -33.24 -33.91 -11.59
C ILE A 464 -34.31 -33.11 -12.34
N ASP A 465 -34.16 -32.88 -13.64
CA ASP A 465 -35.17 -32.22 -14.48
C ASP A 465 -36.49 -33.02 -14.56
N ALA A 466 -36.41 -34.35 -14.54
CA ALA A 466 -37.59 -35.23 -14.50
C ALA A 466 -38.27 -35.26 -13.13
N LEU A 467 -37.53 -35.06 -12.02
CA LEU A 467 -38.08 -34.95 -10.67
C LEU A 467 -38.75 -33.59 -10.44
N GLU A 468 -38.18 -32.50 -10.96
CA GLU A 468 -38.77 -31.15 -10.87
C GLU A 468 -40.08 -31.04 -11.67
N ALA A 469 -40.23 -31.80 -12.76
CA ALA A 469 -41.45 -31.85 -13.55
C ALA A 469 -42.64 -32.55 -12.85
N VAL A 470 -42.40 -33.36 -11.81
CA VAL A 470 -43.44 -34.18 -11.14
C VAL A 470 -43.96 -33.53 -9.85
N GLY A 471 -43.40 -32.42 -9.38
CA GLY A 471 -44.02 -31.58 -8.34
C GLY A 471 -44.32 -32.30 -7.02
N ILE A 472 -43.36 -33.07 -6.48
CA ILE A 472 -43.47 -33.70 -5.16
C ILE A 472 -42.30 -33.27 -4.27
N GLY A 473 -42.62 -32.45 -3.26
CA GLY A 473 -41.93 -32.46 -1.96
C GLY A 473 -40.76 -31.49 -1.78
N GLU A 474 -41.02 -30.39 -1.07
CA GLU A 474 -40.03 -29.50 -0.46
C GLU A 474 -39.04 -30.27 0.42
N GLY A 475 -37.74 -30.20 0.09
CA GLY A 475 -36.69 -30.82 0.90
C GLY A 475 -35.29 -30.54 0.37
N LYS A 476 -34.79 -29.32 0.59
CA LYS A 476 -33.50 -28.86 0.07
C LYS A 476 -32.31 -29.48 0.81
N VAL A 477 -31.85 -30.66 0.40
CA VAL A 477 -30.59 -31.25 0.88
C VAL A 477 -29.43 -30.74 0.02
N VAL A 478 -28.81 -29.62 0.41
CA VAL A 478 -27.56 -29.16 -0.21
C VAL A 478 -26.38 -29.75 0.54
N ARG A 479 -25.81 -30.85 0.04
CA ARG A 479 -24.50 -31.32 0.50
C ARG A 479 -23.42 -30.40 -0.10
N ARG A 480 -23.04 -29.35 0.62
CA ARG A 480 -21.92 -28.48 0.22
C ARG A 480 -20.59 -29.17 0.54
N SER A 481 -19.72 -29.28 -0.46
CA SER A 481 -18.37 -29.83 -0.27
C SER A 481 -17.50 -28.86 0.54
N ARG A 482 -16.81 -29.38 1.56
CA ARG A 482 -15.87 -28.65 2.44
C ARG A 482 -14.78 -27.86 1.71
N LYS A 483 -14.47 -28.21 0.45
CA LYS A 483 -13.48 -27.50 -0.41
C LYS A 483 -13.97 -26.10 -0.83
N LEU A 484 -15.28 -25.93 -1.02
CA LEU A 484 -15.90 -24.67 -1.47
C LEU A 484 -16.10 -23.66 -0.33
N GLU A 485 -15.98 -24.11 0.93
CA GLU A 485 -15.94 -23.23 2.10
C GLU A 485 -14.55 -22.64 2.34
N LEU A 486 -13.48 -23.39 2.04
CA LEU A 486 -12.10 -22.91 2.16
C LEU A 486 -11.83 -21.77 1.16
N ASP A 487 -12.30 -21.90 -0.09
CA ASP A 487 -12.15 -20.84 -1.11
C ASP A 487 -13.01 -19.58 -0.83
N LYS A 488 -14.05 -19.70 0.01
CA LYS A 488 -14.85 -18.55 0.47
C LYS A 488 -14.26 -17.88 1.71
N GLN A 489 -13.57 -18.61 2.58
CA GLN A 489 -12.86 -18.04 3.72
C GLN A 489 -11.62 -17.23 3.29
N ASP A 490 -10.99 -17.58 2.17
CA ASP A 490 -9.82 -16.86 1.66
C ASP A 490 -10.14 -15.44 1.13
N ASN A 491 -11.39 -15.16 0.76
CA ASN A 491 -11.81 -13.85 0.24
C ASN A 491 -12.32 -12.87 1.33
N THR A 492 -12.34 -13.31 2.59
CA THR A 492 -12.49 -12.43 3.76
C THR A 492 -11.19 -12.40 4.55
N LYS A 493 -10.08 -12.05 3.91
CA LYS A 493 -8.91 -11.55 4.65
C LYS A 493 -9.24 -10.17 5.20
N ASN A 494 -9.99 -10.15 6.31
CA ASN A 494 -9.65 -9.21 7.37
C ASN A 494 -8.13 -9.35 7.56
N ASN A 495 -7.40 -8.24 7.59
CA ASN A 495 -6.00 -8.23 8.04
C ASN A 495 -6.00 -8.85 9.43
N THR A 496 -5.87 -10.17 9.51
CA THR A 496 -5.67 -10.88 10.75
C THR A 496 -4.29 -10.44 11.16
N VAL A 497 -4.26 -9.41 12.01
CA VAL A 497 -3.15 -9.09 12.88
C VAL A 497 -2.54 -10.43 13.28
N HIS A 498 -1.24 -10.65 13.06
CA HIS A 498 -0.58 -11.89 13.46
C HIS A 498 -0.60 -12.02 14.99
N THR A 499 -1.76 -12.40 15.55
CA THR A 499 -2.03 -12.47 16.99
C THR A 499 -1.10 -13.47 17.67
N THR A 500 -0.63 -14.47 16.93
CA THR A 500 0.38 -15.42 17.39
C THR A 500 1.74 -14.76 17.64
N PHE A 501 2.20 -13.88 16.76
CA PHE A 501 3.43 -13.12 16.95
C PHE A 501 3.28 -12.13 18.10
N ILE A 502 2.19 -11.36 18.11
CA ILE A 502 1.94 -10.33 19.13
C ILE A 502 1.93 -10.93 20.53
N ASN A 503 1.18 -12.01 20.73
CA ASN A 503 1.00 -12.58 22.07
C ASN A 503 2.20 -13.40 22.54
N LYS A 504 2.94 -14.08 21.64
CA LYS A 504 4.05 -14.96 22.05
C LYS A 504 5.42 -14.29 22.03
N LYS A 505 5.69 -13.44 21.03
CA LYS A 505 7.05 -12.93 20.75
C LYS A 505 7.19 -11.44 21.06
N LEU A 506 6.22 -10.63 20.64
CA LEU A 506 6.28 -9.17 20.83
C LEU A 506 6.19 -8.79 22.32
N SER A 507 5.28 -9.42 23.08
CA SER A 507 5.16 -9.23 24.53
C SER A 507 6.49 -9.50 25.26
N LYS A 508 7.15 -10.62 24.96
CA LYS A 508 8.46 -10.99 25.52
C LYS A 508 9.54 -9.96 25.20
N LEU A 509 9.61 -9.51 23.94
CA LEU A 509 10.55 -8.47 23.53
C LEU A 509 10.30 -7.17 24.28
N TYR A 510 9.04 -6.73 24.35
CA TYR A 510 8.67 -5.49 25.02
C TYR A 510 9.14 -5.49 26.48
N PHE A 511 8.82 -6.53 27.25
CA PHE A 511 9.27 -6.63 28.64
C PHE A 511 10.79 -6.75 28.78
N SER A 512 11.47 -7.36 27.81
CA SER A 512 12.94 -7.42 27.80
C SER A 512 13.56 -6.03 27.59
N MET A 513 12.95 -5.19 26.74
CA MET A 513 13.37 -3.80 26.55
C MET A 513 13.00 -2.90 27.74
N VAL A 514 11.85 -3.14 28.38
CA VAL A 514 11.47 -2.45 29.63
C VAL A 514 12.49 -2.76 30.72
N ALA A 515 12.77 -4.05 30.97
CA ALA A 515 13.73 -4.47 31.98
C ALA A 515 15.12 -3.87 31.71
N LEU A 516 15.55 -3.85 30.45
CA LEU A 516 16.82 -3.23 30.09
C LEU A 516 16.86 -1.73 30.42
N TRP A 517 15.77 -1.01 30.15
CA TRP A 517 15.67 0.41 30.47
C TRP A 517 15.69 0.66 31.97
N GLU A 518 15.00 -0.18 32.75
CA GLU A 518 14.99 -0.11 34.21
C GLU A 518 16.37 -0.38 34.81
N ASP A 519 17.05 -1.44 34.38
CA ASP A 519 18.40 -1.78 34.83
C ASP A 519 19.37 -0.62 34.58
N VAL A 520 19.32 -0.04 33.38
CA VAL A 520 20.15 1.13 33.02
C VAL A 520 19.80 2.32 33.91
N ASN A 521 18.52 2.61 34.11
CA ASN A 521 18.09 3.72 34.97
C ASN A 521 18.51 3.55 36.43
N ILE A 522 18.47 2.33 36.96
CA ILE A 522 18.94 2.05 38.32
C ILE A 522 20.44 2.37 38.42
N LEU A 523 21.22 1.92 37.43
CA LEU A 523 22.67 2.15 37.38
C LEU A 523 23.04 3.62 37.18
N THR A 524 22.24 4.39 36.44
CA THR A 524 22.51 5.79 36.11
C THR A 524 21.69 6.79 36.94
N HIS A 525 21.09 6.34 38.03
CA HIS A 525 20.27 7.14 38.94
C HIS A 525 19.15 7.94 38.23
N GLY A 526 18.51 7.31 37.23
CA GLY A 526 17.35 7.87 36.53
C GLY A 526 17.67 8.80 35.36
N THR A 527 18.92 8.81 34.88
CA THR A 527 19.34 9.62 33.72
C THR A 527 19.32 8.85 32.38
N GLY A 528 18.90 7.58 32.38
CA GLY A 528 18.91 6.73 31.18
C GLY A 528 20.31 6.33 30.75
N PHE A 529 20.51 6.09 29.45
CA PHE A 529 21.83 5.84 28.89
C PHE A 529 22.70 7.10 28.99
N ASN A 530 23.79 7.03 29.76
CA ASN A 530 24.74 8.13 29.88
C ASN A 530 25.90 7.96 28.88
N VAL A 531 25.82 8.66 27.75
CA VAL A 531 26.78 8.66 26.64
C VAL A 531 27.31 10.09 26.37
N GLY A 532 27.35 10.94 27.40
CA GLY A 532 27.77 12.34 27.26
C GLY A 532 26.75 13.21 26.52
N SER A 533 27.20 14.05 25.59
CA SER A 533 26.34 15.02 24.86
C SER A 533 25.28 14.38 23.97
N MET A 534 25.45 13.11 23.59
CA MET A 534 24.54 12.39 22.70
C MET A 534 23.54 11.49 23.47
N SER A 535 23.55 11.57 24.80
CA SER A 535 22.64 10.79 25.66
C SER A 535 21.18 11.05 25.33
N GLU A 536 20.83 12.32 25.03
CA GLU A 536 19.47 12.70 24.68
C GLU A 536 18.97 11.98 23.42
N HIS A 537 19.79 11.91 22.37
CA HIS A 537 19.44 11.23 21.11
C HIS A 537 19.18 9.74 21.31
N LEU A 538 20.01 9.07 22.12
CA LEU A 538 19.84 7.64 22.36
C LEU A 538 18.61 7.36 23.25
N ASN A 539 18.44 8.13 24.32
CA ASN A 539 17.31 7.99 25.24
C ASN A 539 15.96 8.28 24.56
N SER A 540 15.87 9.39 23.82
CA SER A 540 14.67 9.75 23.08
C SER A 540 14.30 8.68 22.04
N HIS A 541 15.28 8.20 21.27
CA HIS A 541 15.06 7.16 20.28
C HIS A 541 14.63 5.83 20.90
N TYR A 542 15.24 5.45 22.03
CA TYR A 542 14.86 4.22 22.75
C TYR A 542 13.39 4.28 23.20
N VAL A 543 12.97 5.39 23.81
CA VAL A 543 11.58 5.60 24.27
C VAL A 543 10.60 5.63 23.10
N ASN A 544 10.97 6.25 21.98
CA ASN A 544 10.17 6.25 20.75
C ASN A 544 9.99 4.83 20.18
N MET A 545 11.06 4.04 20.11
CA MET A 545 10.98 2.66 19.63
C MET A 545 10.16 1.77 20.57
N LEU A 546 10.29 1.94 21.89
CA LEU A 546 9.48 1.23 22.87
C LEU A 546 7.98 1.56 22.70
N SER A 547 7.66 2.85 22.57
CA SER A 547 6.29 3.33 22.33
C SER A 547 5.73 2.82 21.00
N MET A 548 6.56 2.73 19.96
CA MET A 548 6.17 2.16 18.68
C MET A 548 5.89 0.66 18.79
N ILE A 549 6.72 -0.11 19.51
CA ILE A 549 6.49 -1.54 19.76
C ILE A 549 5.19 -1.74 20.55
N TYR A 550 4.94 -0.91 21.57
CA TYR A 550 3.65 -0.89 22.29
C TYR A 550 2.47 -0.64 21.34
N SER A 551 2.57 0.36 20.45
CA SER A 551 1.52 0.66 19.46
C SER A 551 1.24 -0.51 18.51
N CYS A 552 2.20 -1.41 18.32
CA CYS A 552 2.06 -2.62 17.51
C CYS A 552 1.31 -3.73 18.25
N ALA A 553 1.32 -3.73 19.59
CA ALA A 553 0.58 -4.65 20.43
C ALA A 553 -0.93 -4.32 20.50
N VAL A 554 -1.29 -3.04 20.40
CA VAL A 554 -2.67 -2.55 20.48
C VAL A 554 -3.45 -2.89 19.19
N PRO A 555 -4.67 -3.49 19.25
CA PRO A 555 -5.45 -3.90 20.43
C PRO A 555 -5.37 -5.40 20.75
N SER A 556 -4.51 -6.16 20.07
CA SER A 556 -4.62 -7.63 19.99
C SER A 556 -3.82 -8.40 21.06
N CYS A 557 -3.08 -7.70 21.92
CA CYS A 557 -2.25 -8.31 22.96
C CYS A 557 -3.08 -8.74 24.18
N THR A 558 -2.85 -9.94 24.70
CA THR A 558 -3.51 -10.45 25.92
C THR A 558 -2.98 -9.79 27.19
N VAL A 559 -1.72 -9.35 27.18
CA VAL A 559 -1.01 -8.75 28.32
C VAL A 559 -0.99 -7.22 28.21
N LEU A 560 -1.96 -6.65 27.49
CA LEU A 560 -1.94 -5.23 27.14
C LEU A 560 -2.02 -4.32 28.36
N VAL A 561 -2.80 -4.70 29.39
CA VAL A 561 -2.93 -3.91 30.63
C VAL A 561 -1.58 -3.74 31.32
N ASP A 562 -0.83 -4.83 31.51
CA ASP A 562 0.47 -4.78 32.15
C ASP A 562 1.48 -4.00 31.30
N MET A 563 1.45 -4.18 29.97
CA MET A 563 2.28 -3.39 29.06
C MET A 563 2.00 -1.88 29.17
N SER A 564 0.72 -1.49 29.31
CA SER A 564 0.32 -0.09 29.48
C SER A 564 0.78 0.48 30.83
N ILE A 565 0.70 -0.30 31.92
CA ILE A 565 1.18 0.13 33.24
C ILE A 565 2.69 0.37 33.20
N GLU A 566 3.45 -0.56 32.62
CA GLU A 566 4.91 -0.39 32.48
C GLU A 566 5.26 0.79 31.55
N GLN A 567 4.49 1.00 30.48
CA GLN A 567 4.66 2.18 29.62
C GLN A 567 4.45 3.48 30.42
N ILE A 568 3.42 3.55 31.27
CA ILE A 568 3.13 4.71 32.11
C ILE A 568 4.28 4.97 33.08
N LYS A 569 4.80 3.94 33.76
CA LYS A 569 5.93 4.07 34.68
C LYS A 569 7.19 4.61 33.99
N ILE A 570 7.49 4.12 32.80
CA ILE A 570 8.62 4.62 32.00
C ILE A 570 8.42 6.09 31.63
N LEU A 571 7.23 6.48 31.17
CA LEU A 571 6.94 7.87 30.81
C LEU A 571 6.99 8.80 32.03
N ILE A 572 6.59 8.35 33.22
CA ILE A 572 6.78 9.09 34.49
C ILE A 572 8.27 9.24 34.79
N GLY A 573 9.06 8.17 34.66
CA GLY A 573 10.52 8.20 34.87
C GLY A 573 11.21 9.19 33.92
N VAL A 574 10.84 9.15 32.65
CA VAL A 574 11.34 10.10 31.63
C VAL A 574 10.91 11.53 31.96
N SER A 575 9.67 11.75 32.38
CA SER A 575 9.18 13.08 32.78
C SER A 575 10.02 13.66 33.93
N LYS A 576 10.32 12.85 34.96
CA LYS A 576 11.19 13.24 36.07
C LYS A 576 12.62 13.51 35.62
N SER A 577 13.16 12.72 34.69
CA SER A 577 14.49 12.96 34.13
C SER A 577 14.57 14.30 33.40
N ILE A 578 13.53 14.67 32.64
CA ILE A 578 13.44 15.96 31.95
C ILE A 578 13.39 17.10 32.97
N GLN A 579 12.64 16.96 34.06
CA GLN A 579 12.61 17.98 35.13
C GLN A 579 14.00 18.23 35.71
N THR A 580 14.76 17.16 36.01
CA THR A 580 16.12 17.28 36.54
C THR A 580 17.09 17.92 35.55
N ILE A 581 17.02 17.55 34.26
CA ILE A 581 17.92 18.06 33.21
C ILE A 581 17.56 19.50 32.80
N SER A 582 16.28 19.87 32.85
CA SER A 582 15.79 21.21 32.48
C SER A 582 16.36 22.36 33.31
N CYS A 583 17.00 22.06 34.44
CA CYS A 583 17.75 23.02 35.23
C CYS A 583 18.98 23.60 34.49
N THR A 584 19.52 22.89 33.50
CA THR A 584 20.67 23.33 32.70
C THR A 584 20.30 23.67 31.26
N GLU A 585 19.64 22.74 30.57
CA GLU A 585 19.21 22.87 29.17
C GLU A 585 17.98 22.00 28.96
N PHE A 586 16.97 22.49 28.24
CA PHE A 586 15.71 21.74 28.08
C PHE A 586 15.87 20.65 27.01
N PRO A 587 15.71 19.36 27.34
CA PRO A 587 15.91 18.26 26.40
C PRO A 587 14.71 18.11 25.45
N SER A 588 14.77 18.81 24.32
CA SER A 588 13.69 18.91 23.33
C SER A 588 13.28 17.57 22.68
N LEU A 589 14.25 16.73 22.32
CA LEU A 589 14.02 15.44 21.65
C LEU A 589 13.45 14.41 22.62
N LEU A 590 13.91 14.45 23.87
CA LEU A 590 13.37 13.60 24.93
C LEU A 590 11.93 14.00 25.29
N TYR A 591 11.63 15.30 25.28
CA TYR A 591 10.26 15.81 25.43
C TYR A 591 9.36 15.38 24.27
N GLU A 592 9.82 15.45 23.02
CA GLU A 592 9.06 14.96 21.86
C GLU A 592 8.76 13.46 21.98
N ALA A 593 9.75 12.67 22.41
CA ALA A 593 9.57 11.25 22.65
C ALA A 593 8.54 10.96 23.77
N LEU A 594 8.52 11.77 24.82
CA LEU A 594 7.51 11.71 25.88
C LEU A 594 6.10 11.98 25.32
N VAL A 595 5.93 13.06 24.54
CA VAL A 595 4.65 13.41 23.91
C VAL A 595 4.15 12.27 23.00
N ASN A 596 5.03 11.71 22.17
CA ASN A 596 4.72 10.59 21.28
C ASN A 596 4.38 9.30 22.04
N GLY A 597 5.04 9.05 23.17
CA GLY A 597 4.74 7.93 24.06
C GLY A 597 3.36 8.03 24.70
N VAL A 598 3.01 9.21 25.24
CA VAL A 598 1.68 9.47 25.80
C VAL A 598 0.60 9.41 24.71
N LYS A 599 0.88 9.96 23.53
CA LYS A 599 -0.02 9.83 22.37
C LYS A 599 -0.26 8.36 22.01
N SER A 600 0.79 7.54 21.99
CA SER A 600 0.68 6.11 21.68
C SER A 600 -0.12 5.35 22.76
N LEU A 601 -0.06 5.80 24.02
CA LEU A 601 -0.92 5.30 25.08
C LEU A 601 -2.38 5.60 24.76
N LEU A 602 -2.71 6.85 24.41
CA LEU A 602 -4.07 7.36 24.11
C LEU A 602 -4.68 6.79 22.83
N MET A 603 -3.86 6.58 21.79
CA MET A 603 -4.32 6.07 20.51
C MET A 603 -4.52 4.55 20.57
N GLY A 604 -5.77 4.10 20.74
CA GLY A 604 -6.15 2.75 20.29
C GLY A 604 -7.07 1.90 21.16
N ASN A 605 -7.73 2.42 22.20
CA ASN A 605 -9.00 1.86 22.72
C ASN A 605 -9.48 2.66 23.95
N ASP A 606 -10.61 3.37 23.84
CA ASP A 606 -11.26 3.99 25.01
C ASP A 606 -11.60 2.94 26.09
N ARG A 607 -11.84 1.69 25.66
CA ARG A 607 -12.05 0.53 26.54
C ARG A 607 -10.83 0.21 27.41
N MET A 608 -9.62 0.38 26.89
CA MET A 608 -8.39 0.14 27.66
C MET A 608 -8.18 1.22 28.72
N PHE A 609 -8.44 2.49 28.40
CA PHE A 609 -8.38 3.55 29.42
C PHE A 609 -9.41 3.37 30.52
N SER A 610 -10.60 2.88 30.20
CA SER A 610 -11.58 2.53 31.23
C SER A 610 -11.05 1.46 32.19
N VAL A 611 -10.31 0.46 31.68
CA VAL A 611 -9.69 -0.60 32.51
C VAL A 611 -8.47 -0.08 33.27
N LEU A 612 -7.66 0.79 32.65
CA LEU A 612 -6.52 1.40 33.32
C LEU A 612 -6.96 2.38 34.42
N LYS A 613 -8.08 3.08 34.24
CA LYS A 613 -8.69 3.94 35.26
C LYS A 613 -9.14 3.14 36.49
N SER A 614 -9.59 1.89 36.33
CA SER A 614 -9.93 1.02 37.47
C SER A 614 -8.70 0.40 38.11
N ASN A 615 -7.68 0.03 37.33
CA ASN A 615 -6.56 -0.78 37.80
C ASN A 615 -5.34 0.02 38.26
N ALA A 616 -5.11 1.21 37.70
CA ALA A 616 -3.92 2.04 37.94
C ALA A 616 -4.24 3.55 37.97
N PRO A 617 -5.18 4.00 38.82
CA PRO A 617 -5.59 5.42 38.86
C PRO A 617 -4.48 6.34 39.37
N VAL A 618 -3.63 5.86 40.29
CA VAL A 618 -2.55 6.65 40.89
C VAL A 618 -1.47 6.93 39.85
N GLU A 619 -1.12 5.94 39.05
CA GLU A 619 -0.10 6.03 38.01
C GLU A 619 -0.53 7.00 36.90
N ILE A 620 -1.80 6.95 36.48
CA ILE A 620 -2.36 7.88 35.48
C ILE A 620 -2.35 9.32 36.01
N ASN A 621 -2.79 9.54 37.25
CA ASN A 621 -2.77 10.87 37.85
C ASN A 621 -1.35 11.41 38.00
N THR A 622 -0.41 10.56 38.43
CA THR A 622 1.00 10.92 38.55
C THR A 622 1.60 11.28 37.18
N LEU A 623 1.28 10.52 36.13
CA LEU A 623 1.69 10.82 34.76
C LEU A 623 1.13 12.17 34.30
N PHE A 624 -0.15 12.43 34.56
CA PHE A 624 -0.79 13.70 34.22
C PHE A 624 -0.10 14.89 34.91
N GLU A 625 0.12 14.79 36.22
CA GLU A 625 0.80 15.85 36.99
C GLU A 625 2.23 16.08 36.52
N SER A 626 3.02 15.01 36.33
CA SER A 626 4.41 15.13 35.87
C SER A 626 4.49 15.69 34.45
N PHE A 627 3.58 15.27 33.56
CA PHE A 627 3.56 15.72 32.17
C PHE A 627 3.09 17.18 32.06
N ALA A 628 2.11 17.59 32.87
CA ALA A 628 1.67 18.98 32.95
C ALA A 628 2.78 19.92 33.45
N GLN A 629 3.53 19.51 34.48
CA GLN A 629 4.68 20.26 34.99
C GLN A 629 5.77 20.41 33.92
N VAL A 630 6.17 19.33 33.25
CA VAL A 630 7.18 19.38 32.17
C VAL A 630 6.72 20.26 31.01
N SER A 631 5.44 20.15 30.62
CA SER A 631 4.89 20.95 29.53
C SER A 631 4.80 22.44 29.86
N ALA A 632 4.65 22.81 31.13
CA ALA A 632 4.71 24.20 31.58
C ALA A 632 6.14 24.77 31.54
N MET A 633 7.16 23.92 31.70
CA MET A 633 8.58 24.30 31.64
C MET A 633 9.14 24.34 30.21
N ALA A 634 8.39 23.84 29.22
CA ALA A 634 8.84 23.74 27.84
C ALA A 634 9.03 25.14 27.21
N PRO A 635 10.19 25.41 26.56
CA PRO A 635 10.40 26.62 25.76
C PRO A 635 9.42 26.72 24.59
N SER A 636 9.44 27.85 23.86
CA SER A 636 8.73 27.98 22.58
C SER A 636 9.32 27.04 21.52
N MET A 637 8.88 25.78 21.55
CA MET A 637 9.20 24.73 20.57
C MET A 637 8.41 24.93 19.26
N GLU A 638 8.75 24.12 18.25
CA GLU A 638 7.99 24.06 17.00
C GLU A 638 6.48 23.94 17.24
N GLU A 639 5.71 24.70 16.47
CA GLU A 639 4.27 24.89 16.65
C GLU A 639 3.50 23.55 16.63
N HIS A 640 3.98 22.57 15.84
CA HIS A 640 3.41 21.23 15.76
C HIS A 640 3.53 20.43 17.07
N THR A 641 4.70 20.40 17.71
CA THR A 641 4.92 19.66 18.96
C THR A 641 4.14 20.28 20.12
N LYS A 642 3.97 21.61 20.10
CA LYS A 642 3.15 22.35 21.06
C LYS A 642 1.66 22.07 20.88
N MET A 643 1.15 22.06 19.66
CA MET A 643 -0.24 21.69 19.38
C MET A 643 -0.54 20.25 19.80
N LEU A 644 0.40 19.33 19.53
CA LEU A 644 0.28 17.94 19.96
C LEU A 644 0.31 17.79 21.49
N SER A 645 1.23 18.47 22.19
CA SER A 645 1.31 18.36 23.65
C SER A 645 0.06 18.91 24.34
N VAL A 646 -0.50 20.03 23.84
CA VAL A 646 -1.77 20.59 24.33
C VAL A 646 -2.93 19.63 24.08
N SER A 647 -3.04 19.08 22.86
CA SER A 647 -4.08 18.09 22.54
C SER A 647 -3.98 16.84 23.43
N VAL A 648 -2.77 16.34 23.67
CA VAL A 648 -2.53 15.16 24.51
C VAL A 648 -2.85 15.43 25.98
N LEU A 649 -2.47 16.61 26.49
CA LEU A 649 -2.82 17.07 27.84
C LEU A 649 -4.34 17.18 28.03
N GLU A 650 -5.04 17.72 27.03
CA GLU A 650 -6.50 17.87 27.09
C GLU A 650 -7.21 16.51 27.08
N HIS A 651 -6.75 15.57 26.26
CA HIS A 651 -7.27 14.19 26.28
C HIS A 651 -7.00 13.51 27.63
N LEU A 652 -5.77 13.58 28.17
CA LEU A 652 -5.48 13.04 29.51
C LEU A 652 -6.35 13.68 30.58
N ARG A 653 -6.55 14.99 30.52
CA ARG A 653 -7.39 15.74 31.45
C ARG A 653 -8.84 15.26 31.42
N GLN A 654 -9.41 15.03 30.23
CA GLN A 654 -10.77 14.47 30.08
C GLN A 654 -10.89 13.11 30.77
N TYR A 655 -9.89 12.23 30.62
CA TYR A 655 -9.88 10.92 31.26
C TYR A 655 -9.73 10.96 32.78
N CYS A 656 -8.86 11.83 33.31
CA CYS A 656 -8.66 11.99 34.75
C CYS A 656 -9.86 12.65 35.44
N LEU A 657 -10.43 13.72 34.86
CA LEU A 657 -11.48 14.53 35.47
C LEU A 657 -12.91 14.06 35.17
N GLY A 658 -13.10 13.12 34.23
CA GLY A 658 -14.40 12.47 34.00
C GLY A 658 -15.53 13.41 33.59
N TYR A 659 -15.32 14.20 32.55
CA TYR A 659 -16.38 14.96 31.87
C TYR A 659 -16.86 14.24 30.62
#